data_AF-A0A837ZTP1-F1
#
_entry.id   AF-A0A837ZTP1-F1
#
_cell.length_a   1.000
_cell.length_b   1.000
_cell.length_c   1.000
_cell.angle_alpha   90.00
_cell.angle_beta   90.00
_cell.angle_gamma   90.00
#
_symmetry.space_group_name_H-M   'P 1'
#
loop_
_entity.id
_entity.type
_entity.pdbx_description
1 polymer ?
#
loop_
_entity_poly.entity_id
_entity_poly.type
_entity_poly.pdbx_seq_one_letter_code
_entity_poly.pdbx_strand_id
1 'polypeptide(L)'
;MNQFTVVFTGDTSLGDWYVQRAEPDIQRRLREQPLSFFAEVEPLVTGKDLFITNFESVLADDPTSPLEGQKNYLGWDSPDRSVDVLQRIGVDAVSLANNHTMDFGREILADTATKLTDAGIHAFGAGKGTSKAAEPLVRRVRIGDHEKNLYVLGALKNSAVMREQYKFFATETEWGLHPLATRAIARQIAELRADDPDALIILYPHWGQNYQWASDLMWRTSERFRKAGADLIIGHGAHMLQELSLSKHGSTVFSLGNFVFNSRGRYTSLNAPPYSLVSRLGLGVSAGRWHAALRLYPIVTDNVDTAYRSRPVTRDEAHAVFRTLAARSAEPSTFGRSYSLEKDGRGWHILQTRPISARYDSAARPSRRGQWRGKRLLATPLDHYPDAGADQATQGDAATATSDSRAEPAQFPPGSKRYGPGSTHECLANALEARGVPYSAGKATIRDRSQPALRFTINDIPYVSSGAVIFHTRDDGTVVSIDQGSARVVKRKDLLASILDARSFSVPRGSTFGSTRDRDAMLYFDALSTTFRHGFCVKPVDGNLGREVYTGITTRAAFEHAFGAVAAEHDEVLVQEELPGEVYRFLCVGGHVTAIRTGLPMNVRGDGERTITQLVEDKNNARRENPIHQYYPLEIGRPQREELDRQGRTPESIPAAGETVYLAQTSNLHRGADMVDRTDDVHPSYKDEVARAVSSIPGMHICGADVIIQDHRVPAEPGNHGIIELNTGPGVGGHHYPWSGQPRDAAGDIVDYLLTLKPADLDR
;
A
#
# COMPACT_ATOMS: atom_id res chain seq x y z
N MET A 1 27.03 34.01 4.40
CA MET A 1 27.66 32.74 4.00
C MET A 1 27.14 32.40 2.62
N ASN A 2 28.00 32.08 1.65
CA ASN A 2 27.54 31.62 0.33
C ASN A 2 26.83 30.28 0.52
N GLN A 3 25.52 30.24 0.29
CA GLN A 3 24.68 29.06 0.40
C GLN A 3 23.89 28.95 -0.90
N PHE A 4 23.78 27.74 -1.45
CA PHE A 4 22.94 27.46 -2.62
C PHE A 4 21.60 26.91 -2.13
N THR A 5 20.50 27.57 -2.44
CA THR A 5 19.16 27.19 -1.96
C THR A 5 18.30 26.63 -3.08
N VAL A 6 17.82 25.41 -2.89
CA VAL A 6 16.84 24.77 -3.75
C VAL A 6 15.47 24.79 -3.08
N VAL A 7 14.43 25.22 -3.79
CA VAL A 7 13.04 25.18 -3.35
C VAL A 7 12.32 24.06 -4.10
N PHE A 8 11.60 23.22 -3.37
CA PHE A 8 10.67 22.23 -3.92
C PHE A 8 9.26 22.50 -3.43
N THR A 9 8.29 22.46 -4.34
CA THR A 9 6.86 22.57 -4.03
C THR A 9 6.10 21.47 -4.73
N GLY A 10 5.06 20.92 -4.09
CA GLY A 10 4.28 19.84 -4.68
C GLY A 10 3.34 20.31 -5.79
N ASP A 11 2.13 19.77 -5.79
CA ASP A 11 1.23 19.83 -6.94
C ASP A 11 0.81 21.27 -7.25
N THR A 12 1.08 21.74 -8.48
CA THR A 12 0.87 23.13 -8.92
C THR A 12 0.11 23.17 -10.22
N SER A 13 -1.00 23.92 -10.25
CA SER A 13 -1.81 24.20 -11.43
C SER A 13 -2.66 25.46 -11.16
N LEU A 14 -2.74 26.34 -12.15
CA LEU A 14 -3.65 27.49 -12.10
C LEU A 14 -5.13 27.05 -12.17
N GLY A 15 -5.36 25.84 -12.62
CA GLY A 15 -6.62 25.12 -12.61
C GLY A 15 -7.63 25.73 -13.56
N ASP A 16 -7.28 26.16 -14.78
CA ASP A 16 -8.25 26.73 -15.73
C ASP A 16 -9.48 25.80 -15.90
N TRP A 17 -9.24 24.50 -16.07
CA TRP A 17 -10.31 23.50 -16.12
C TRP A 17 -11.13 23.38 -14.82
N TYR A 18 -10.52 23.60 -13.64
CA TYR A 18 -11.23 23.53 -12.36
C TYR A 18 -12.02 24.82 -12.09
N VAL A 19 -11.39 25.97 -12.33
CA VAL A 19 -11.88 27.31 -12.02
C VAL A 19 -13.06 27.69 -12.90
N GLN A 20 -13.21 27.13 -14.11
CA GLN A 20 -14.41 27.36 -14.92
C GLN A 20 -15.72 26.96 -14.19
N ARG A 21 -15.64 26.08 -13.18
CA ARG A 21 -16.75 25.65 -12.31
C ARG A 21 -16.78 26.36 -10.94
N ALA A 22 -15.82 27.26 -10.68
CA ALA A 22 -15.76 28.04 -9.45
C ALA A 22 -16.65 29.29 -9.52
N GLU A 23 -16.73 30.00 -8.40
CA GLU A 23 -17.49 31.24 -8.27
C GLU A 23 -17.00 32.32 -9.26
N PRO A 24 -17.88 33.20 -9.80
CA PRO A 24 -17.51 34.19 -10.82
C PRO A 24 -16.33 35.09 -10.46
N ASP A 25 -16.16 35.40 -9.18
CA ASP A 25 -15.04 36.21 -8.69
C ASP A 25 -13.69 35.48 -8.79
N ILE A 26 -13.65 34.16 -8.59
CA ILE A 26 -12.45 33.34 -8.75
C ILE A 26 -12.07 33.23 -10.23
N GLN A 27 -13.07 33.06 -11.10
CA GLN A 27 -12.86 33.09 -12.55
C GLN A 27 -12.32 34.44 -13.03
N ARG A 28 -12.88 35.55 -12.54
CA ARG A 28 -12.41 36.90 -12.84
C ARG A 28 -10.97 37.09 -12.35
N ARG A 29 -10.67 36.65 -11.13
CA ARG A 29 -9.32 36.70 -10.55
C ARG A 29 -8.29 35.92 -11.36
N LEU A 30 -8.63 34.74 -11.87
CA LEU A 30 -7.75 33.97 -12.76
C LEU A 30 -7.45 34.72 -14.06
N ARG A 31 -8.45 35.37 -14.66
CA ARG A 31 -8.26 36.13 -15.90
C ARG A 31 -7.47 37.42 -15.70
N GLU A 32 -7.77 38.17 -14.63
CA GLU A 32 -7.28 39.54 -14.46
C GLU A 32 -6.06 39.65 -13.53
N GLN A 33 -5.92 38.75 -12.56
CA GLN A 33 -4.92 38.81 -11.50
C GLN A 33 -4.34 37.42 -11.12
N PRO A 34 -3.84 36.62 -12.07
CA PRO A 34 -3.44 35.23 -11.81
C PRO A 34 -2.27 35.09 -10.82
N LEU A 35 -1.38 36.07 -10.70
CA LEU A 35 -0.33 36.02 -9.67
C LEU A 35 -0.86 36.14 -8.25
N SER A 36 -2.06 36.69 -8.07
CA SER A 36 -2.60 36.86 -6.72
C SER A 36 -2.82 35.54 -6.00
N PHE A 37 -2.96 34.40 -6.70
CA PHE A 37 -3.07 33.06 -6.09
C PHE A 37 -1.79 32.65 -5.33
N PHE A 38 -0.65 33.26 -5.66
CA PHE A 38 0.65 32.98 -5.05
C PHE A 38 1.07 34.03 -4.00
N ALA A 39 0.37 35.16 -3.90
CA ALA A 39 0.83 36.32 -3.14
C ALA A 39 1.24 36.02 -1.69
N GLU A 40 0.48 35.19 -0.99
CA GLU A 40 0.75 34.86 0.42
C GLU A 40 1.90 33.84 0.59
N VAL A 41 2.20 33.05 -0.44
CA VAL A 41 3.26 32.01 -0.42
C VAL A 41 4.51 32.41 -1.21
N GLU A 42 4.48 33.50 -1.95
CA GLU A 42 5.64 34.07 -2.65
C GLU A 42 6.85 34.25 -1.72
N PRO A 43 6.70 34.73 -0.46
CA PRO A 43 7.83 34.80 0.46
C PRO A 43 8.47 33.44 0.78
N LEU A 44 7.76 32.32 0.61
CA LEU A 44 8.33 30.98 0.85
C LEU A 44 9.18 30.49 -0.31
N VAL A 45 9.01 31.04 -1.51
CA VAL A 45 9.70 30.60 -2.73
C VAL A 45 10.72 31.61 -3.24
N THR A 46 10.76 32.85 -2.75
CA THR A 46 11.76 33.87 -3.12
C THR A 46 13.15 33.64 -2.50
N GLY A 47 14.18 34.32 -3.03
CA GLY A 47 15.56 34.26 -2.53
C GLY A 47 16.15 32.86 -2.60
N LYS A 48 16.10 32.25 -3.78
CA LYS A 48 16.51 30.88 -4.09
C LYS A 48 17.36 30.85 -5.36
N ASP A 49 18.18 29.82 -5.51
CA ASP A 49 19.05 29.61 -6.68
C ASP A 49 18.45 28.62 -7.68
N LEU A 50 17.51 27.79 -7.23
CA LEU A 50 16.77 26.83 -8.06
C LEU A 50 15.38 26.61 -7.46
N PHE A 51 14.33 26.75 -8.26
CA PHE A 51 12.94 26.46 -7.88
C PHE A 51 12.36 25.36 -8.77
N ILE A 52 12.00 24.23 -8.15
CA ILE A 52 11.44 23.05 -8.78
C ILE A 52 10.02 22.83 -8.27
N THR A 53 9.06 22.63 -9.17
CA THR A 53 7.68 22.28 -8.79
C THR A 53 7.13 21.10 -9.59
N ASN A 54 6.04 20.49 -9.11
CA ASN A 54 5.25 19.57 -9.93
C ASN A 54 4.20 20.37 -10.71
N PHE A 55 4.29 20.40 -12.04
CA PHE A 55 3.26 21.03 -12.87
C PHE A 55 2.22 19.98 -13.26
N GLU A 56 1.12 19.96 -12.51
CA GLU A 56 0.10 18.89 -12.57
C GLU A 56 -1.05 19.26 -13.51
N SER A 57 -0.69 19.57 -14.75
CA SER A 57 -1.60 19.96 -15.82
C SER A 57 -0.91 19.82 -17.18
N VAL A 58 -1.62 20.18 -18.24
CA VAL A 58 -1.07 20.41 -19.58
C VAL A 58 -1.29 21.86 -20.02
N LEU A 59 -0.45 22.36 -20.93
CA LEU A 59 -0.59 23.70 -21.49
C LEU A 59 -1.36 23.68 -22.81
N ALA A 60 -2.68 23.83 -22.73
CA ALA A 60 -3.58 23.88 -23.89
C ALA A 60 -4.87 24.63 -23.54
N ASP A 61 -5.49 25.27 -24.54
CA ASP A 61 -6.76 25.97 -24.38
C ASP A 61 -7.92 25.05 -24.78
N ASP A 62 -8.68 24.59 -23.78
CA ASP A 62 -9.85 23.70 -23.92
C ASP A 62 -9.65 22.50 -24.88
N PRO A 63 -8.61 21.68 -24.69
CA PRO A 63 -8.35 20.52 -25.53
C PRO A 63 -9.42 19.42 -25.38
N THR A 64 -9.59 18.61 -26.42
CA THR A 64 -10.39 17.39 -26.36
C THR A 64 -9.56 16.22 -25.80
N SER A 65 -10.12 15.46 -24.87
CA SER A 65 -9.42 14.34 -24.23
C SER A 65 -9.79 12.98 -24.85
N PRO A 66 -8.82 12.08 -25.09
CA PRO A 66 -9.11 10.68 -25.39
C PRO A 66 -9.59 9.88 -24.16
N LEU A 67 -9.55 10.48 -22.97
CA LEU A 67 -9.95 9.87 -21.69
C LEU A 67 -11.31 10.39 -21.19
N GLU A 68 -12.04 11.13 -22.03
CA GLU A 68 -13.41 11.56 -21.76
C GLU A 68 -14.27 10.34 -21.36
N GLY A 69 -14.98 10.44 -20.23
CA GLY A 69 -15.77 9.33 -19.67
C GLY A 69 -14.97 8.19 -19.04
N GLN A 70 -13.62 8.19 -19.12
CA GLN A 70 -12.76 7.19 -18.49
C GLN A 70 -12.01 7.70 -17.24
N LYS A 71 -11.74 9.01 -17.19
CA LYS A 71 -11.10 9.68 -16.05
C LYS A 71 -12.01 10.82 -15.56
N ASN A 72 -12.22 10.90 -14.25
CA ASN A 72 -13.15 11.87 -13.64
C ASN A 72 -12.67 13.34 -13.72
N TYR A 73 -11.37 13.55 -13.91
CA TYR A 73 -10.76 14.88 -13.90
C TYR A 73 -9.70 14.96 -14.99
N LEU A 74 -9.86 15.93 -15.89
CA LEU A 74 -9.02 16.14 -17.07
C LEU A 74 -8.47 17.57 -17.00
N GLY A 75 -7.27 17.73 -16.47
CA GLY A 75 -6.72 19.03 -16.08
C GLY A 75 -5.93 19.70 -17.20
N TRP A 76 -6.38 20.88 -17.63
CA TRP A 76 -5.63 21.74 -18.55
C TRP A 76 -5.55 23.17 -18.00
N ASP A 77 -4.47 23.86 -18.36
CA ASP A 77 -4.22 25.26 -18.06
C ASP A 77 -3.86 26.05 -19.33
N SER A 78 -4.26 27.33 -19.38
CA SER A 78 -4.00 28.18 -20.54
C SER A 78 -2.48 28.41 -20.70
N PRO A 79 -1.91 28.18 -21.90
CA PRO A 79 -0.47 28.30 -22.15
C PRO A 79 0.09 29.66 -21.73
N ASP A 80 -0.44 30.75 -22.29
CA ASP A 80 0.11 32.10 -22.12
C ASP A 80 0.10 32.53 -20.66
N ARG A 81 -1.02 32.29 -19.98
CA ARG A 81 -1.22 32.67 -18.57
C ARG A 81 -0.33 31.84 -17.65
N SER A 82 -0.30 30.53 -17.82
CA SER A 82 0.46 29.65 -16.92
C SER A 82 1.96 29.82 -17.08
N VAL A 83 2.44 29.96 -18.32
CA VAL A 83 3.86 30.22 -18.59
C VAL A 83 4.29 31.56 -17.99
N ASP A 84 3.52 32.65 -18.18
CA ASP A 84 3.81 33.95 -17.57
C ASP A 84 3.89 33.84 -16.05
N VAL A 85 2.92 33.20 -15.41
CA VAL A 85 2.91 33.01 -13.96
C VAL A 85 4.13 32.23 -13.47
N LEU A 86 4.44 31.08 -14.09
CA LEU A 86 5.57 30.24 -13.71
C LEU A 86 6.90 31.01 -13.84
N GLN A 87 7.08 31.80 -14.92
CA GLN A 87 8.26 32.64 -15.08
C GLN A 87 8.33 33.75 -14.02
N ARG A 88 7.21 34.42 -13.72
CA ARG A 88 7.18 35.55 -12.78
C ARG A 88 7.37 35.14 -11.32
N ILE A 89 6.90 33.96 -10.91
CA ILE A 89 7.24 33.38 -9.59
C ILE A 89 8.64 32.74 -9.59
N GLY A 90 9.29 32.66 -10.76
CA GLY A 90 10.66 32.22 -10.95
C GLY A 90 10.86 30.71 -10.84
N VAL A 91 9.96 29.91 -11.41
CA VAL A 91 10.16 28.46 -11.56
C VAL A 91 11.27 28.21 -12.57
N ASP A 92 12.27 27.42 -12.20
CA ASP A 92 13.39 27.05 -13.07
C ASP A 92 13.17 25.69 -13.74
N ALA A 93 12.46 24.78 -13.06
CA ALA A 93 12.16 23.45 -13.59
C ALA A 93 10.83 22.90 -13.08
N VAL A 94 10.20 22.07 -13.89
CA VAL A 94 8.95 21.37 -13.53
C VAL A 94 9.06 19.87 -13.77
N SER A 95 8.56 19.09 -12.82
CA SER A 95 8.26 17.68 -13.07
C SER A 95 6.95 17.59 -13.84
N LEU A 96 6.98 16.81 -14.92
CA LEU A 96 5.81 16.40 -15.70
C LEU A 96 5.41 14.95 -15.40
N ALA A 97 6.12 14.26 -14.51
CA ALA A 97 5.81 12.88 -14.12
C ALA A 97 4.65 12.83 -13.11
N ASN A 98 3.44 13.22 -13.53
CA ASN A 98 2.23 13.19 -12.70
C ASN A 98 1.04 12.63 -13.49
N ASN A 99 -0.06 12.37 -12.78
CA ASN A 99 -1.26 11.73 -13.33
C ASN A 99 -2.10 12.61 -14.28
N HIS A 100 -1.77 13.89 -14.47
CA HIS A 100 -2.53 14.84 -15.29
C HIS A 100 -1.86 15.20 -16.61
N THR A 101 -0.53 15.04 -16.74
CA THR A 101 0.19 15.49 -17.95
C THR A 101 -0.12 14.64 -19.21
N MET A 102 -0.78 13.49 -19.05
CA MET A 102 -1.22 12.64 -20.17
C MET A 102 -2.73 12.69 -20.43
N ASP A 103 -3.46 13.58 -19.76
CA ASP A 103 -4.92 13.67 -19.85
C ASP A 103 -5.43 13.92 -21.27
N PHE A 104 -4.62 14.59 -22.10
CA PHE A 104 -4.98 14.95 -23.47
C PHE A 104 -4.05 14.28 -24.50
N GLY A 105 -3.39 13.20 -24.09
CA GLY A 105 -2.54 12.39 -24.94
C GLY A 105 -1.14 12.94 -25.18
N ARG A 106 -0.36 12.13 -25.90
CA ARG A 106 1.10 12.30 -26.07
C ARG A 106 1.50 13.55 -26.86
N GLU A 107 0.64 14.03 -27.75
CA GLU A 107 0.91 15.21 -28.59
C GLU A 107 0.86 16.48 -27.75
N ILE A 108 -0.17 16.61 -26.91
CA ILE A 108 -0.31 17.73 -25.98
C ILE A 108 0.75 17.68 -24.87
N LEU A 109 1.15 16.49 -24.41
CA LEU A 109 2.33 16.34 -23.53
C LEU A 109 3.60 16.91 -24.20
N ALA A 110 3.86 16.52 -25.45
CA ALA A 110 5.05 16.96 -26.18
C ALA A 110 5.06 18.48 -26.41
N ASP A 111 3.91 19.04 -26.77
CA ASP A 111 3.71 20.48 -26.95
C ASP A 111 3.85 21.25 -25.62
N THR A 112 3.29 20.72 -24.53
CA THR A 112 3.46 21.27 -23.17
C THR A 112 4.94 21.35 -22.79
N ALA A 113 5.70 20.26 -22.99
CA ALA A 113 7.13 20.23 -22.70
C ALA A 113 7.92 21.22 -23.57
N THR A 114 7.52 21.41 -24.83
CA THR A 114 8.14 22.36 -25.77
C THR A 114 7.89 23.79 -25.31
N LYS A 115 6.65 24.17 -25.02
CA LYS A 115 6.28 25.51 -24.52
C LYS A 115 7.02 25.90 -23.24
N LEU A 116 7.16 24.96 -22.30
CA LEU A 116 7.94 25.17 -21.08
C LEU A 116 9.43 25.40 -21.40
N THR A 117 10.00 24.59 -22.29
CA THR A 117 11.41 24.69 -22.71
C THR A 117 11.68 26.02 -23.42
N ASP A 118 10.81 26.45 -24.33
CA ASP A 118 10.92 27.72 -25.05
C ASP A 118 10.82 28.92 -24.10
N ALA A 119 10.07 28.77 -23.00
CA ALA A 119 9.99 29.75 -21.92
C ALA A 119 11.18 29.70 -20.94
N GLY A 120 12.17 28.83 -21.17
CA GLY A 120 13.34 28.67 -20.31
C GLY A 120 13.08 27.88 -19.01
N ILE A 121 11.95 27.18 -18.92
CA ILE A 121 11.58 26.32 -17.78
C ILE A 121 11.93 24.87 -18.14
N HIS A 122 12.82 24.24 -17.38
CA HIS A 122 13.26 22.88 -17.68
C HIS A 122 12.20 21.84 -17.28
N ALA A 123 11.63 21.12 -18.25
CA ALA A 123 10.72 20.01 -17.99
C ALA A 123 11.50 18.69 -17.83
N PHE A 124 11.18 17.89 -16.79
CA PHE A 124 11.75 16.55 -16.58
C PHE A 124 10.70 15.53 -16.13
N GLY A 125 11.05 14.24 -16.14
CA GLY A 125 10.13 13.14 -15.78
C GLY A 125 9.16 12.73 -16.91
N ALA A 126 9.30 13.33 -18.09
CA ALA A 126 8.60 12.96 -19.31
C ALA A 126 9.50 13.17 -20.53
N GLY A 127 9.27 12.44 -21.61
CA GLY A 127 10.09 12.58 -22.80
C GLY A 127 9.73 11.60 -23.92
N LYS A 128 10.27 11.86 -25.12
CA LYS A 128 10.17 10.94 -26.26
C LYS A 128 11.15 9.79 -26.09
N GLY A 129 10.64 8.60 -25.76
CA GLY A 129 11.47 7.44 -25.46
C GLY A 129 11.73 7.27 -23.96
N THR A 130 11.81 6.02 -23.50
CA THR A 130 12.10 5.65 -22.10
C THR A 130 13.35 6.33 -21.54
N SER A 131 14.42 6.43 -22.34
CA SER A 131 15.67 7.07 -21.92
C SER A 131 15.49 8.56 -21.64
N LYS A 132 14.74 9.28 -22.48
CA LYS A 132 14.52 10.72 -22.30
C LYS A 132 13.56 11.01 -21.15
N ALA A 133 12.51 10.21 -21.00
CA ALA A 133 11.61 10.34 -19.86
C ALA A 133 12.36 10.12 -18.53
N ALA A 134 13.30 9.17 -18.49
CA ALA A 134 14.09 8.86 -17.31
C ALA A 134 15.23 9.86 -17.02
N GLU A 135 15.51 10.83 -17.90
CA GLU A 135 16.63 11.75 -17.69
C GLU A 135 16.42 12.61 -16.42
N PRO A 136 17.39 12.62 -15.48
CA PRO A 136 17.32 13.51 -14.34
C PRO A 136 17.51 14.96 -14.78
N LEU A 137 16.86 15.88 -14.06
CA LEU A 137 17.34 17.26 -14.01
C LEU A 137 18.74 17.26 -13.40
N VAL A 138 19.71 17.88 -14.09
CA VAL A 138 21.10 18.00 -13.62
C VAL A 138 21.43 19.46 -13.36
N ARG A 139 21.81 19.79 -12.12
CA ARG A 139 22.29 21.14 -11.76
C ARG A 139 23.67 21.06 -11.11
N ARG A 140 24.58 21.90 -11.59
CA ARG A 140 25.92 22.06 -11.00
C ARG A 140 25.86 23.11 -9.89
N VAL A 141 26.05 22.68 -8.65
CA VAL A 141 26.03 23.54 -7.46
C VAL A 141 27.46 24.01 -7.19
N ARG A 142 27.68 25.33 -7.12
CA ARG A 142 28.98 25.95 -6.82
C ARG A 142 28.89 26.80 -5.56
N ILE A 143 29.80 26.55 -4.62
CA ILE A 143 29.90 27.30 -3.35
C ILE A 143 31.39 27.57 -3.08
N GLY A 144 31.82 28.80 -3.32
CA GLY A 144 33.25 29.13 -3.34
C GLY A 144 33.97 28.30 -4.41
N ASP A 145 35.08 27.67 -4.04
CA ASP A 145 35.85 26.78 -4.93
C ASP A 145 35.34 25.33 -4.94
N HIS A 146 34.23 25.05 -4.25
CA HIS A 146 33.64 23.71 -4.17
C HIS A 146 32.49 23.55 -5.14
N GLU A 147 32.40 22.36 -5.72
CA GLU A 147 31.37 22.06 -6.70
C GLU A 147 30.87 20.62 -6.58
N LYS A 148 29.56 20.43 -6.81
CA LYS A 148 28.88 19.13 -6.75
C LYS A 148 27.70 19.11 -7.72
N ASN A 149 27.41 17.95 -8.29
CA ASN A 149 26.19 17.76 -9.09
C ASN A 149 24.99 17.46 -8.19
N LEU A 150 23.86 18.06 -8.54
CA LEU A 150 22.53 17.74 -8.05
C LEU A 150 21.76 17.03 -9.18
N TYR A 151 21.31 15.82 -8.91
CA TYR A 151 20.40 15.07 -9.78
C TYR A 151 19.01 15.04 -9.14
N VAL A 152 17.97 15.37 -9.91
CA VAL A 152 16.57 15.24 -9.49
C VAL A 152 15.84 14.33 -10.49
N LEU A 153 15.33 13.20 -10.00
CA LEU A 153 14.60 12.21 -10.78
C LEU A 153 13.10 12.37 -10.56
N GLY A 154 12.34 12.73 -11.60
CA GLY A 154 10.88 12.74 -11.58
C GLY A 154 10.33 11.38 -12.02
N ALA A 155 9.32 10.85 -11.33
CA ALA A 155 8.67 9.59 -11.70
C ALA A 155 7.23 9.50 -11.16
N LEU A 156 6.33 8.91 -11.95
CA LEU A 156 4.91 8.72 -11.64
C LEU A 156 4.63 7.30 -11.16
N LYS A 157 3.88 7.12 -10.08
CA LYS A 157 3.32 5.83 -9.64
C LYS A 157 2.90 4.95 -10.83
N ASN A 158 3.46 3.74 -10.92
CA ASN A 158 3.23 2.84 -12.04
C ASN A 158 2.05 1.88 -11.80
N SER A 159 0.80 2.32 -12.03
CA SER A 159 -0.39 1.45 -11.91
C SER A 159 -0.75 0.75 -13.23
N ALA A 160 -1.42 -0.40 -13.15
CA ALA A 160 -1.91 -1.11 -14.33
C ALA A 160 -2.85 -0.25 -15.19
N VAL A 161 -3.75 0.51 -14.55
CA VAL A 161 -4.66 1.43 -15.23
C VAL A 161 -3.88 2.49 -16.02
N MET A 162 -2.89 3.15 -15.40
CA MET A 162 -2.08 4.17 -16.07
C MET A 162 -1.27 3.59 -17.24
N ARG A 163 -0.76 2.37 -17.09
CA ARG A 163 0.07 1.70 -18.10
C ARG A 163 -0.74 1.11 -19.26
N GLU A 164 -1.83 0.43 -18.95
CA GLU A 164 -2.56 -0.42 -19.91
C GLU A 164 -3.79 0.27 -20.47
N GLN A 165 -4.56 0.95 -19.62
CA GLN A 165 -5.78 1.64 -20.04
C GLN A 165 -5.44 3.03 -20.59
N TYR A 166 -4.73 3.84 -19.79
CA TYR A 166 -4.45 5.23 -20.16
C TYR A 166 -3.19 5.42 -20.99
N LYS A 167 -2.29 4.42 -21.04
CA LYS A 167 -1.03 4.45 -21.79
C LYS A 167 -0.13 5.66 -21.47
N PHE A 168 0.02 5.98 -20.18
CA PHE A 168 0.74 7.17 -19.72
C PHE A 168 2.26 7.13 -19.91
N PHE A 169 2.87 5.94 -19.85
CA PHE A 169 4.32 5.83 -19.77
C PHE A 169 5.00 5.85 -21.15
N ALA A 170 6.20 6.43 -21.20
CA ALA A 170 6.99 6.47 -22.43
C ALA A 170 7.31 5.04 -22.92
N THR A 171 7.18 4.81 -24.22
CA THR A 171 7.67 3.60 -24.89
C THR A 171 9.07 3.87 -25.45
N GLU A 172 9.66 2.95 -26.22
CA GLU A 172 11.00 3.20 -26.81
C GLU A 172 11.02 4.38 -27.80
N THR A 173 9.89 4.69 -28.43
CA THR A 173 9.80 5.65 -29.54
C THR A 173 8.81 6.79 -29.31
N GLU A 174 7.87 6.62 -28.39
CA GLU A 174 6.79 7.59 -28.17
C GLU A 174 7.04 8.44 -26.93
N TRP A 175 6.41 9.62 -26.92
CA TRP A 175 6.31 10.46 -25.73
C TRP A 175 5.50 9.77 -24.64
N GLY A 176 5.95 9.95 -23.40
CA GLY A 176 5.21 9.59 -22.21
C GLY A 176 6.00 9.90 -20.94
N LEU A 177 5.47 9.43 -19.82
CA LEU A 177 5.98 9.71 -18.48
C LEU A 177 6.99 8.66 -18.03
N HIS A 178 7.86 9.03 -17.10
CA HIS A 178 8.78 8.11 -16.45
C HIS A 178 8.06 7.32 -15.34
N PRO A 179 7.95 5.99 -15.44
CA PRO A 179 7.29 5.20 -14.41
C PRO A 179 8.15 5.10 -13.14
N LEU A 180 7.50 5.21 -11.98
CA LEU A 180 8.05 4.87 -10.67
C LEU A 180 8.09 3.33 -10.51
N ALA A 181 8.82 2.69 -11.40
CA ALA A 181 9.13 1.27 -11.40
C ALA A 181 10.19 1.02 -10.31
N THR A 182 9.78 0.47 -9.16
CA THR A 182 10.61 0.41 -7.95
C THR A 182 12.00 -0.21 -8.19
N ARG A 183 12.13 -1.23 -9.05
CA ARG A 183 13.46 -1.79 -9.37
C ARG A 183 14.24 -0.90 -10.31
N ALA A 184 13.61 -0.46 -11.39
CA ALA A 184 14.28 0.36 -12.40
C ALA A 184 14.82 1.66 -11.80
N ILE A 185 14.02 2.33 -10.96
CA ILE A 185 14.42 3.56 -10.27
C ILE A 185 15.54 3.30 -9.25
N ALA A 186 15.44 2.23 -8.45
CA ALA A 186 16.51 1.87 -7.52
C ALA A 186 17.83 1.58 -8.26
N ARG A 187 17.76 0.86 -9.40
CA ARG A 187 18.92 0.61 -10.26
C ARG A 187 19.48 1.90 -10.84
N GLN A 188 18.63 2.78 -11.36
CA GLN A 188 19.04 4.07 -11.91
C GLN A 188 19.74 4.94 -10.85
N ILE A 189 19.20 5.00 -9.63
CA ILE A 189 19.81 5.70 -8.50
C ILE A 189 21.18 5.10 -8.17
N ALA A 190 21.28 3.77 -8.14
CA ALA A 190 22.55 3.09 -7.87
C ALA A 190 23.60 3.33 -8.97
N GLU A 191 23.18 3.34 -10.24
CA GLU A 191 24.03 3.67 -11.38
C GLU A 191 24.52 5.12 -11.32
N LEU A 192 23.61 6.08 -11.07
CA LEU A 192 23.99 7.49 -10.86
C LEU A 192 24.98 7.64 -9.70
N ARG A 193 24.75 6.94 -8.59
CA ARG A 193 25.66 6.96 -7.44
C ARG A 193 27.01 6.33 -7.76
N ALA A 194 27.05 5.26 -8.56
CA ALA A 194 28.29 4.62 -8.95
C ALA A 194 29.12 5.52 -9.89
N ASP A 195 28.45 6.20 -10.83
CA ASP A 195 29.07 7.10 -11.80
C ASP A 195 29.52 8.43 -11.16
N ASP A 196 28.73 8.94 -10.21
CA ASP A 196 29.01 10.18 -9.47
C ASP A 196 28.86 10.00 -7.94
N PRO A 197 29.88 9.41 -7.28
CA PRO A 197 29.81 9.06 -5.86
C PRO A 197 29.55 10.24 -4.92
N ASP A 198 29.96 11.45 -5.32
CA ASP A 198 29.89 12.65 -4.49
C ASP A 198 28.59 13.45 -4.69
N ALA A 199 27.76 13.12 -5.68
CA ALA A 199 26.56 13.88 -6.03
C ALA A 199 25.49 13.93 -4.94
N LEU A 200 24.62 14.93 -5.03
CA LEU A 200 23.33 14.94 -4.34
C LEU A 200 22.29 14.29 -5.25
N ILE A 201 21.69 13.18 -4.82
CA ILE A 201 20.66 12.48 -5.60
C ILE A 201 19.32 12.62 -4.89
N ILE A 202 18.37 13.27 -5.56
CA ILE A 202 17.01 13.49 -5.07
C ILE A 202 16.01 12.75 -5.96
N LEU A 203 15.12 11.98 -5.36
CA LEU A 203 13.95 11.44 -6.05
C LEU A 203 12.73 12.34 -5.76
N TYR A 204 12.00 12.69 -6.81
CA TYR A 204 10.83 13.56 -6.79
C TYR A 204 9.59 12.82 -7.32
N PRO A 205 9.03 11.85 -6.56
CA PRO A 205 7.99 10.99 -7.07
C PRO A 205 6.58 11.58 -6.90
N HIS A 206 5.74 11.42 -7.93
CA HIS A 206 4.29 11.60 -7.81
C HIS A 206 3.66 10.25 -7.44
N TRP A 207 3.25 10.09 -6.19
CA TRP A 207 2.79 8.84 -5.62
C TRP A 207 1.81 9.05 -4.46
N GLY A 208 1.41 7.96 -3.81
CA GLY A 208 0.46 8.00 -2.71
C GLY A 208 -0.98 7.93 -3.19
N GLN A 209 -1.88 8.03 -2.21
CA GLN A 209 -3.32 8.05 -2.45
C GLN A 209 -3.85 9.42 -2.05
N ASN A 210 -4.82 9.91 -2.82
CA ASN A 210 -5.45 11.21 -2.61
C ASN A 210 -5.95 11.32 -1.15
N TYR A 211 -5.45 12.32 -0.43
CA TYR A 211 -5.86 12.65 0.94
C TYR A 211 -5.66 11.53 1.97
N GLN A 212 -4.73 10.60 1.72
CA GLN A 212 -4.36 9.55 2.68
C GLN A 212 -2.92 9.66 3.12
N TRP A 213 -2.60 9.03 4.25
CA TRP A 213 -1.26 8.90 4.80
C TRP A 213 -0.40 7.87 4.04
N ALA A 214 0.92 7.88 4.25
CA ALA A 214 1.83 7.02 3.51
C ALA A 214 1.56 5.53 3.78
N SER A 215 1.45 4.73 2.72
CA SER A 215 1.19 3.28 2.84
C SER A 215 2.45 2.50 3.21
N ASP A 216 2.30 1.28 3.73
CA ASP A 216 3.43 0.37 4.01
C ASP A 216 4.32 0.15 2.77
N LEU A 217 3.73 0.16 1.57
CA LEU A 217 4.47 0.07 0.32
C LEU A 217 5.36 1.31 0.11
N MET A 218 4.84 2.52 0.34
CA MET A 218 5.64 3.75 0.27
C MET A 218 6.83 3.66 1.22
N TRP A 219 6.61 3.21 2.46
CA TRP A 219 7.68 3.05 3.44
C TRP A 219 8.78 2.11 2.95
N ARG A 220 8.43 0.90 2.50
CA ARG A 220 9.38 -0.09 1.97
C ARG A 220 10.11 0.44 0.73
N THR A 221 9.38 1.02 -0.21
CA THR A 221 9.92 1.56 -1.46
C THR A 221 10.87 2.73 -1.19
N SER A 222 10.53 3.64 -0.27
CA SER A 222 11.41 4.75 0.13
C SER A 222 12.73 4.26 0.75
N GLU A 223 12.68 3.21 1.58
CA GLU A 223 13.89 2.62 2.17
C GLU A 223 14.77 1.99 1.08
N ARG A 224 14.15 1.32 0.09
CA ARG A 224 14.86 0.73 -1.05
C ARG A 224 15.61 1.78 -1.86
N PHE A 225 14.98 2.90 -2.19
CA PHE A 225 15.61 4.00 -2.92
C PHE A 225 16.75 4.67 -2.14
N ARG A 226 16.58 4.89 -0.82
CA ARG A 226 17.63 5.46 0.03
C ARG A 226 18.84 4.52 0.18
N LYS A 227 18.60 3.21 0.30
CA LYS A 227 19.66 2.19 0.27
C LYS A 227 20.37 2.15 -1.08
N ALA A 228 19.66 2.32 -2.18
CA ALA A 228 20.23 2.35 -3.52
C ALA A 228 21.15 3.57 -3.77
N GLY A 229 20.93 4.69 -3.07
CA GLY A 229 21.83 5.84 -3.13
C GLY A 229 21.17 7.21 -3.11
N ALA A 230 19.83 7.30 -3.05
CA ALA A 230 19.12 8.57 -2.93
C ALA A 230 19.39 9.18 -1.56
N ASP A 231 19.77 10.46 -1.53
CA ASP A 231 20.00 11.18 -0.27
C ASP A 231 18.71 11.76 0.30
N LEU A 232 17.80 12.18 -0.59
CA LEU A 232 16.52 12.76 -0.22
C LEU A 232 15.44 12.30 -1.19
N ILE A 233 14.27 11.94 -0.65
CA ILE A 233 13.05 11.69 -1.43
C ILE A 233 12.05 12.76 -1.03
N ILE A 234 11.50 13.48 -2.01
CA ILE A 234 10.48 14.51 -1.78
C ILE A 234 9.27 14.14 -2.64
N GLY A 235 8.31 13.45 -2.05
CA GLY A 235 7.10 13.04 -2.77
C GLY A 235 6.06 14.15 -2.87
N HIS A 236 5.08 13.92 -3.74
CA HIS A 236 3.87 14.71 -3.90
C HIS A 236 2.77 13.82 -4.55
N GLY A 237 1.56 14.35 -4.81
CA GLY A 237 0.44 13.58 -5.38
C GLY A 237 -0.58 13.03 -4.38
N ALA A 238 -0.30 13.08 -3.08
CA ALA A 238 -1.32 12.79 -2.06
C ALA A 238 -2.25 14.00 -1.81
N HIS A 239 -1.98 15.16 -2.41
CA HIS A 239 -2.67 16.45 -2.20
C HIS A 239 -2.66 17.01 -0.76
N MET A 240 -1.98 16.34 0.17
CA MET A 240 -1.72 16.77 1.55
C MET A 240 -0.28 16.44 1.94
N LEU A 241 0.21 17.08 3.00
CA LEU A 241 1.45 16.67 3.63
C LEU A 241 1.36 15.21 4.12
N GLN A 242 2.48 14.49 4.11
CA GLN A 242 2.59 13.16 4.69
C GLN A 242 3.81 13.06 5.62
N GLU A 243 4.01 11.88 6.18
CA GLU A 243 5.05 11.55 7.15
C GLU A 243 6.46 11.95 6.71
N LEU A 244 7.35 12.05 7.70
CA LEU A 244 8.78 12.24 7.50
C LEU A 244 9.54 10.97 7.94
N SER A 245 10.60 10.63 7.23
CA SER A 245 11.50 9.54 7.60
C SER A 245 12.94 9.99 7.51
N LEU A 246 13.74 9.63 8.51
CA LEU A 246 15.18 9.86 8.51
C LEU A 246 15.87 8.56 8.90
N SER A 247 16.87 8.15 8.11
CA SER A 247 17.81 7.10 8.48
C SER A 247 19.23 7.48 8.06
N LYS A 248 20.22 6.66 8.44
CA LYS A 248 21.61 6.84 7.98
C LYS A 248 21.73 6.85 6.44
N HIS A 249 20.79 6.20 5.74
CA HIS A 249 20.80 6.09 4.29
C HIS A 249 20.15 7.28 3.58
N GLY A 250 19.39 8.14 4.26
CA GLY A 250 18.70 9.25 3.60
C GLY A 250 17.44 9.70 4.34
N SER A 251 16.90 10.83 3.89
CA SER A 251 15.62 11.38 4.33
C SER A 251 14.50 11.14 3.31
N THR A 252 13.26 11.04 3.78
CA THR A 252 12.04 11.02 2.96
C THR A 252 11.05 12.02 3.53
N VAL A 253 10.55 12.91 2.67
CA VAL A 253 9.30 13.64 2.85
C VAL A 253 8.28 12.92 1.98
N PHE A 254 7.33 12.20 2.58
CA PHE A 254 6.47 11.30 1.80
C PHE A 254 5.56 12.06 0.83
N SER A 255 5.07 13.23 1.22
CA SER A 255 4.32 14.12 0.33
C SER A 255 4.47 15.56 0.82
N LEU A 256 4.73 16.48 -0.11
CA LEU A 256 4.59 17.91 0.11
C LEU A 256 3.12 18.33 0.08
N GLY A 257 2.25 17.65 -0.66
CA GLY A 257 0.88 18.07 -0.91
C GLY A 257 0.77 19.10 -2.03
N ASN A 258 -0.29 19.90 -2.02
CA ASN A 258 -0.51 20.96 -3.00
C ASN A 258 0.36 22.18 -2.69
N PHE A 259 0.76 22.94 -3.70
CA PHE A 259 1.33 24.28 -3.52
C PHE A 259 0.29 25.36 -3.83
N VAL A 260 0.11 25.67 -5.11
CA VAL A 260 -1.04 26.41 -5.62
C VAL A 260 -1.69 25.52 -6.65
N PHE A 261 -2.76 24.84 -6.25
CA PHE A 261 -3.53 23.93 -7.08
C PHE A 261 -4.99 24.32 -6.97
N ASN A 262 -5.50 25.07 -7.94
CA ASN A 262 -6.80 25.75 -7.85
C ASN A 262 -8.00 24.81 -8.13
N SER A 263 -8.04 23.67 -7.43
CA SER A 263 -9.25 22.86 -7.24
C SER A 263 -9.92 23.24 -5.92
N ARG A 264 -11.22 22.96 -5.72
CA ARG A 264 -11.88 23.23 -4.43
C ARG A 264 -11.22 22.51 -3.24
N GLY A 265 -10.56 21.37 -3.48
CA GLY A 265 -10.07 20.51 -2.41
C GLY A 265 -11.14 19.55 -1.86
N ARG A 266 -10.70 18.47 -1.19
CA ARG A 266 -11.58 17.45 -0.57
C ARG A 266 -11.16 17.13 0.87
N TYR A 267 -10.49 18.06 1.54
CA TYR A 267 -9.90 17.84 2.86
C TYR A 267 -10.97 17.49 3.90
N THR A 268 -12.02 18.30 4.03
CA THR A 268 -13.12 18.05 4.97
C THR A 268 -13.88 16.76 4.66
N SER A 269 -14.24 16.51 3.40
CA SER A 269 -15.04 15.33 3.03
C SER A 269 -14.26 14.01 3.16
N LEU A 270 -12.93 14.05 3.07
CA LEU A 270 -12.06 12.88 3.25
C LEU A 270 -11.36 12.86 4.62
N ASN A 271 -11.74 13.75 5.54
CA ASN A 271 -11.16 13.88 6.88
C ASN A 271 -9.62 13.97 6.86
N ALA A 272 -9.09 14.75 5.92
CA ALA A 272 -7.67 14.95 5.73
C ALA A 272 -7.22 16.32 6.25
N PRO A 273 -6.00 16.43 6.80
CA PRO A 273 -5.46 17.70 7.22
C PRO A 273 -5.30 18.67 6.03
N PRO A 274 -5.77 19.93 6.14
CA PRO A 274 -5.74 20.92 5.06
C PRO A 274 -4.36 21.56 4.88
N TYR A 275 -3.29 20.80 5.10
CA TYR A 275 -1.92 21.29 5.15
C TYR A 275 -1.05 20.65 4.09
N SER A 276 -0.18 21.47 3.53
CA SER A 276 0.89 21.07 2.62
C SER A 276 2.22 21.68 3.09
N LEU A 277 3.32 21.41 2.40
CA LEU A 277 4.67 21.82 2.75
C LEU A 277 5.38 22.46 1.55
N VAL A 278 6.07 23.58 1.79
CA VAL A 278 7.09 24.11 0.89
C VAL A 278 8.46 23.70 1.42
N SER A 279 9.25 22.99 0.62
CA SER A 279 10.58 22.55 1.01
C SER A 279 11.65 23.55 0.57
N ARG A 280 12.53 23.93 1.49
CA ARG A 280 13.75 24.70 1.20
C ARG A 280 14.97 23.91 1.65
N LEU A 281 15.77 23.49 0.69
CA LEU A 281 17.03 22.79 0.90
C LEU A 281 18.20 23.75 0.71
N GLY A 282 18.80 24.16 1.81
CA GLY A 282 19.97 25.03 1.80
C GLY A 282 21.26 24.22 1.85
N LEU A 283 22.10 24.36 0.82
CA LEU A 283 23.38 23.66 0.68
C LEU A 283 24.52 24.63 0.96
N GLY A 284 25.47 24.23 1.81
CA GLY A 284 26.62 25.06 2.15
C GLY A 284 27.90 24.24 2.29
N VAL A 285 29.02 24.95 2.42
CA VAL A 285 30.32 24.35 2.74
C VAL A 285 30.92 25.07 3.93
N SER A 286 31.33 24.31 4.94
CA SER A 286 32.00 24.81 6.14
C SER A 286 33.13 23.87 6.53
N ALA A 287 34.31 24.43 6.85
CA ALA A 287 35.52 23.66 7.15
C ALA A 287 35.83 22.56 6.09
N GLY A 288 35.59 22.87 4.81
CA GLY A 288 35.80 21.92 3.72
C GLY A 288 34.85 20.72 3.71
N ARG A 289 33.69 20.79 4.37
CA ARG A 289 32.64 19.76 4.34
C ARG A 289 31.33 20.34 3.83
N TRP A 290 30.64 19.57 2.99
CA TRP A 290 29.28 19.91 2.57
C TRP A 290 28.31 19.73 3.74
N HIS A 291 27.31 20.61 3.82
CA HIS A 291 26.20 20.47 4.75
C HIS A 291 24.88 20.85 4.05
N ALA A 292 23.81 20.16 4.41
CA ALA A 292 22.46 20.41 3.91
C ALA A 292 21.50 20.69 5.07
N ALA A 293 20.75 21.78 4.96
CA ALA A 293 19.69 22.14 5.89
C ALA A 293 18.33 22.07 5.18
N LEU A 294 17.51 21.08 5.56
CA LEU A 294 16.15 20.92 5.04
C LEU A 294 15.16 21.63 5.97
N ARG A 295 14.47 22.65 5.44
CA ARG A 295 13.36 23.34 6.10
C ARG A 295 12.07 23.07 5.36
N LEU A 296 11.02 22.71 6.10
CA LEU A 296 9.69 22.44 5.56
C LEU A 296 8.72 23.48 6.12
N TYR A 297 8.21 24.37 5.29
CA TYR A 297 7.29 25.44 5.66
C TYR A 297 5.85 24.96 5.44
N PRO A 298 5.09 24.66 6.49
CA PRO A 298 3.70 24.30 6.35
C PRO A 298 2.85 25.47 5.85
N ILE A 299 1.93 25.15 4.95
CA ILE A 299 0.93 26.05 4.37
C ILE A 299 -0.46 25.44 4.48
N VAL A 300 -1.48 26.29 4.57
CA VAL A 300 -2.90 25.89 4.48
C VAL A 300 -3.30 25.92 3.01
N THR A 301 -3.86 24.82 2.50
CA THR A 301 -4.16 24.64 1.08
C THR A 301 -5.60 24.21 0.78
N ASP A 302 -6.48 24.20 1.77
CA ASP A 302 -7.91 24.07 1.51
C ASP A 302 -8.45 25.37 0.88
N ASN A 303 -8.85 25.30 -0.39
CA ASN A 303 -9.31 26.46 -1.14
C ASN A 303 -10.72 26.90 -0.74
N VAL A 304 -11.50 26.04 -0.06
CA VAL A 304 -12.77 26.44 0.57
C VAL A 304 -12.48 27.42 1.72
N ASP A 305 -11.50 27.11 2.57
CA ASP A 305 -11.18 27.92 3.73
C ASP A 305 -10.34 29.16 3.38
N THR A 306 -9.48 29.04 2.38
CA THR A 306 -8.53 30.10 2.01
C THR A 306 -9.02 31.01 0.88
N ALA A 307 -10.18 30.71 0.28
CA ALA A 307 -10.65 31.39 -0.93
C ALA A 307 -9.59 31.42 -2.04
N TYR A 308 -8.96 30.27 -2.28
CA TYR A 308 -7.85 30.09 -3.23
C TYR A 308 -6.67 31.05 -2.94
N ARG A 309 -6.30 31.17 -1.66
CA ARG A 309 -5.12 31.91 -1.19
C ARG A 309 -4.36 31.02 -0.23
N SER A 310 -3.68 30.02 -0.78
CA SER A 310 -2.77 29.20 0.01
C SER A 310 -1.83 30.12 0.79
N ARG A 311 -1.68 29.87 2.09
CA ARG A 311 -0.99 30.79 3.01
C ARG A 311 -0.12 30.04 4.01
N PRO A 312 0.94 30.67 4.55
CA PRO A 312 1.66 30.13 5.69
C PRO A 312 0.72 29.85 6.87
N VAL A 313 1.05 28.82 7.65
CA VAL A 313 0.32 28.51 8.88
C VAL A 313 0.53 29.58 9.96
N THR A 314 -0.49 29.76 10.80
CA THR A 314 -0.40 30.46 12.07
C THR A 314 0.43 29.65 13.08
N ARG A 315 0.71 30.24 14.26
CA ARG A 315 1.43 29.54 15.34
C ARG A 315 0.72 28.24 15.75
N ASP A 316 -0.58 28.30 15.99
CA ASP A 316 -1.33 27.15 16.52
C ASP A 316 -1.45 26.03 15.48
N GLU A 317 -1.69 26.40 14.23
CA GLU A 317 -1.65 25.48 13.07
C GLU A 317 -0.26 24.86 12.91
N ALA A 318 0.83 25.62 13.04
CA ALA A 318 2.20 25.09 12.96
C ALA A 318 2.48 24.04 14.05
N HIS A 319 2.07 24.32 15.29
CA HIS A 319 2.17 23.35 16.38
C HIS A 319 1.29 22.12 16.14
N ALA A 320 0.10 22.28 15.55
CA ALA A 320 -0.76 21.16 15.19
C ALA A 320 -0.13 20.27 14.11
N VAL A 321 0.42 20.87 13.05
CA VAL A 321 1.15 20.15 11.99
C VAL A 321 2.32 19.38 12.58
N PHE A 322 3.15 20.02 13.42
CA PHE A 322 4.31 19.37 14.03
C PHE A 322 3.90 18.17 14.90
N ARG A 323 2.84 18.30 15.71
CA ARG A 323 2.30 17.18 16.51
C ARG A 323 1.78 16.04 15.64
N THR A 324 1.05 16.37 14.57
CA THR A 324 0.53 15.36 13.63
C THR A 324 1.64 14.58 12.97
N LEU A 325 2.68 15.26 12.47
CA LEU A 325 3.84 14.62 11.87
C LEU A 325 4.64 13.79 12.89
N ALA A 326 4.81 14.29 14.11
CA ALA A 326 5.46 13.56 15.19
C ALA A 326 4.73 12.26 15.54
N ALA A 327 3.40 12.27 15.58
CA ALA A 327 2.60 11.10 15.91
C ALA A 327 2.58 10.02 14.81
N ARG A 328 2.83 10.39 13.56
CA ARG A 328 2.70 9.49 12.39
C ARG A 328 4.03 8.98 11.84
N SER A 329 5.10 9.75 11.99
CA SER A 329 6.42 9.43 11.42
C SER A 329 7.10 8.25 12.15
N ALA A 330 8.10 7.65 11.50
CA ALA A 330 8.68 6.33 11.82
C ALA A 330 9.03 6.08 13.30
N GLU A 331 9.39 7.13 14.05
CA GLU A 331 9.74 7.05 15.46
C GLU A 331 9.20 8.26 16.24
N PRO A 332 7.94 8.22 16.73
CA PRO A 332 7.34 9.34 17.46
C PRO A 332 8.15 9.77 18.70
N SER A 333 8.82 8.82 19.36
CA SER A 333 9.64 9.07 20.55
C SER A 333 10.98 9.76 20.25
N THR A 334 11.47 9.71 19.01
CA THR A 334 12.74 10.35 18.60
C THR A 334 12.55 11.46 17.57
N PHE A 335 11.31 11.72 17.13
CA PHE A 335 10.98 12.77 16.17
C PHE A 335 11.57 14.13 16.56
N GLY A 336 11.41 14.54 17.82
CA GLY A 336 11.96 15.79 18.35
C GLY A 336 13.50 15.86 18.43
N ARG A 337 14.20 14.73 18.23
CA ARG A 337 15.67 14.69 18.09
C ARG A 337 16.13 14.87 16.64
N SER A 338 15.23 14.67 15.69
CA SER A 338 15.49 14.73 14.25
C SER A 338 14.88 15.96 13.59
N TYR A 339 13.85 16.54 14.22
CA TYR A 339 13.12 17.68 13.72
C TYR A 339 12.80 18.66 14.85
N SER A 340 12.94 19.96 14.58
CA SER A 340 12.52 21.06 15.45
C SER A 340 11.48 21.93 14.74
N LEU A 341 10.55 22.50 15.51
CA LEU A 341 9.65 23.54 15.02
C LEU A 341 10.26 24.90 15.35
N GLU A 342 10.55 25.68 14.32
CA GLU A 342 11.24 26.96 14.41
C GLU A 342 10.47 28.04 13.64
N LYS A 343 10.88 29.31 13.82
CA LYS A 343 10.32 30.44 13.10
C LYS A 343 11.44 31.34 12.59
N ASP A 344 11.38 31.72 11.33
CA ASP A 344 12.26 32.72 10.73
C ASP A 344 11.46 33.84 10.05
N GLY A 345 12.13 34.70 9.27
CA GLY A 345 11.49 35.81 8.55
C GLY A 345 10.49 35.39 7.46
N ARG A 346 10.42 34.10 7.10
CA ARG A 346 9.47 33.55 6.12
C ARG A 346 8.27 32.88 6.79
N GLY A 347 8.40 32.48 8.06
CA GLY A 347 7.31 31.92 8.85
C GLY A 347 7.74 30.76 9.73
N TRP A 348 6.76 30.01 10.22
CA TRP A 348 7.01 28.77 10.96
C TRP A 348 7.47 27.67 9.99
N HIS A 349 8.45 26.89 10.42
CA HIS A 349 8.97 25.76 9.65
C HIS A 349 9.48 24.64 10.53
N ILE A 350 9.50 23.45 9.95
CA ILE A 350 10.10 22.26 10.54
C ILE A 350 11.52 22.18 10.00
N LEU A 351 12.52 22.33 10.87
CA LEU A 351 13.92 22.15 10.54
C LEU A 351 14.29 20.69 10.81
N GLN A 352 14.89 20.02 9.82
CA GLN A 352 15.57 18.76 10.08
C GLN A 352 16.92 19.06 10.75
N THR A 353 17.08 18.63 12.00
CA THR A 353 18.25 18.96 12.84
C THR A 353 19.45 18.05 12.57
N ARG A 354 19.24 16.97 11.83
CA ARG A 354 20.24 15.97 11.45
C ARG A 354 20.51 16.00 9.95
N PRO A 355 21.69 15.54 9.50
CA PRO A 355 22.03 15.51 8.07
C PRO A 355 21.01 14.70 7.26
N ILE A 356 20.72 15.14 6.03
CA ILE A 356 19.79 14.45 5.13
C ILE A 356 20.25 13.03 4.77
N SER A 357 21.56 12.78 4.76
CA SER A 357 22.13 11.45 4.63
C SER A 357 23.54 11.42 5.23
N ALA A 358 24.02 10.26 5.66
CA ALA A 358 25.41 10.13 6.12
C ALA A 358 26.43 10.34 4.98
N ARG A 359 26.00 10.25 3.72
CA ARG A 359 26.86 10.41 2.53
C ARG A 359 27.10 11.88 2.19
N TYR A 360 26.08 12.73 2.40
CA TYR A 360 26.14 14.12 1.97
C TYR A 360 27.08 14.97 2.83
N ASP A 361 27.13 14.72 4.13
CA ASP A 361 28.05 15.38 5.09
C ASP A 361 29.49 14.82 5.01
N SER A 362 30.01 14.73 3.78
CA SER A 362 31.35 14.24 3.46
C SER A 362 32.33 15.39 3.20
N ALA A 363 33.63 15.07 3.20
CA ALA A 363 34.67 16.02 2.81
C ALA A 363 34.41 16.54 1.38
N ALA A 364 34.53 17.85 1.18
CA ALA A 364 34.36 18.48 -0.11
C ALA A 364 35.52 18.09 -1.04
N ARG A 365 35.28 17.08 -1.88
CA ARG A 365 36.21 16.64 -2.93
C ARG A 365 35.86 17.34 -4.25
N PRO A 366 36.85 17.58 -5.13
CA PRO A 366 36.56 18.06 -6.47
C PRO A 366 35.72 17.02 -7.21
N SER A 367 34.55 17.40 -7.74
CA SER A 367 33.72 16.50 -8.54
C SER A 367 34.49 16.02 -9.76
N ARG A 368 34.41 14.71 -10.07
CA ARG A 368 34.84 14.19 -11.36
C ARG A 368 33.86 14.68 -12.43
N ARG A 369 34.36 15.04 -13.62
CA ARG A 369 33.54 15.37 -14.80
C ARG A 369 32.79 14.10 -15.26
N GLY A 370 31.72 13.72 -14.57
CA GLY A 370 30.79 12.71 -15.03
C GLY A 370 29.70 13.36 -15.89
N GLN A 371 29.65 13.03 -17.18
CA GLN A 371 28.41 13.17 -17.94
C GLN A 371 27.65 11.85 -17.76
N TRP A 372 26.37 11.91 -17.39
CA TRP A 372 25.49 10.76 -17.48
C TRP A 372 25.50 10.28 -18.94
N ARG A 373 26.17 9.15 -19.19
CA ARG A 373 26.24 8.52 -20.52
C ARG A 373 25.09 7.53 -20.59
N GLY A 374 23.86 8.03 -20.72
CA GLY A 374 22.63 7.24 -20.74
C GLY A 374 22.82 5.87 -21.37
N LYS A 375 23.07 4.86 -20.53
CA LYS A 375 23.02 3.48 -20.98
C LYS A 375 21.55 3.18 -21.15
N ARG A 376 21.19 2.46 -22.22
CA ARG A 376 19.81 1.98 -22.45
C ARG A 376 19.27 1.38 -21.15
N LEU A 377 18.45 2.14 -20.44
CA LEU A 377 17.60 1.58 -19.40
C LEU A 377 16.54 0.78 -20.17
N LEU A 378 16.76 -0.53 -20.26
CA LEU A 378 15.68 -1.46 -20.54
C LEU A 378 14.73 -1.36 -19.33
N ALA A 379 13.82 -0.40 -19.40
CA ALA A 379 12.60 -0.42 -18.61
C ALA A 379 11.75 -1.54 -19.22
N THR A 380 11.89 -2.75 -18.70
CA THR A 380 10.88 -3.79 -18.97
C THR A 380 9.55 -3.28 -18.40
N PRO A 381 8.42 -3.35 -19.14
CA PRO A 381 7.19 -2.64 -18.80
C PRO A 381 6.48 -3.01 -17.48
N LEU A 382 7.05 -3.81 -16.57
CA LEU A 382 6.28 -4.67 -15.65
C LEU A 382 6.23 -4.31 -14.15
N ASP A 383 6.80 -3.20 -13.68
CA ASP A 383 6.86 -2.90 -12.23
C ASP A 383 5.63 -2.11 -11.67
N HIS A 384 4.60 -2.78 -11.16
CA HIS A 384 3.37 -2.23 -10.56
C HIS A 384 3.45 -1.53 -9.18
N TYR A 385 2.42 -0.71 -8.91
CA TYR A 385 2.02 -0.10 -7.63
C TYR A 385 0.45 -0.09 -7.55
N PRO A 386 -0.21 -0.71 -6.54
CA PRO A 386 -1.66 -0.89 -6.55
C PRO A 386 -2.45 0.31 -5.98
N ASP A 387 -3.71 0.44 -6.42
CA ASP A 387 -4.76 1.31 -5.85
C ASP A 387 -5.60 0.53 -4.84
N ALA A 388 -5.81 1.11 -3.66
CA ALA A 388 -6.82 0.63 -2.72
C ALA A 388 -8.14 1.35 -3.04
N GLY A 389 -9.21 0.58 -3.20
CA GLY A 389 -10.52 1.04 -3.68
C GLY A 389 -11.08 2.26 -2.94
N ALA A 390 -11.76 3.09 -3.73
CA ALA A 390 -12.66 4.12 -3.24
C ALA A 390 -13.85 3.46 -2.55
N ASP A 391 -14.16 3.87 -1.32
CA ASP A 391 -15.47 3.60 -0.71
C ASP A 391 -15.97 4.78 0.11
N GLN A 392 -17.28 4.90 0.07
CA GLN A 392 -18.10 6.06 0.34
C GLN A 392 -18.26 6.32 1.85
N ALA A 393 -18.28 7.61 2.20
CA ALA A 393 -18.59 8.09 3.52
C ALA A 393 -20.12 8.07 3.76
N THR A 394 -20.54 7.56 4.91
CA THR A 394 -21.83 7.88 5.53
C THR A 394 -21.63 8.32 6.98
N GLN A 395 -22.36 9.39 7.33
CA GLN A 395 -22.29 10.19 8.55
C GLN A 395 -22.96 9.53 9.77
N GLY A 396 -22.65 10.02 10.98
CA GLY A 396 -23.43 9.75 12.19
C GLY A 396 -22.81 10.25 13.50
N ASP A 397 -22.95 11.56 13.74
CA ASP A 397 -23.14 12.31 15.00
C ASP A 397 -22.31 12.14 16.30
N ALA A 398 -22.22 13.30 16.98
CA ALA A 398 -21.38 13.66 18.10
C ALA A 398 -22.01 13.43 19.49
N ALA A 399 -21.18 13.26 20.52
CA ALA A 399 -21.46 13.77 21.88
C ALA A 399 -20.22 13.80 22.81
N THR A 400 -19.96 15.03 23.30
CA THR A 400 -19.42 15.51 24.59
C THR A 400 -18.80 14.57 25.63
N ALA A 401 -17.65 15.03 26.15
CA ALA A 401 -16.97 14.50 27.33
C ALA A 401 -17.54 15.07 28.65
N THR A 402 -17.69 14.22 29.66
CA THR A 402 -17.60 14.58 31.09
C THR A 402 -16.96 13.44 31.89
N SER A 403 -16.21 13.82 32.93
CA SER A 403 -15.42 13.00 33.85
C SER A 403 -16.27 12.30 34.90
N ASP A 404 -16.02 11.01 35.18
CA ASP A 404 -15.90 10.52 36.56
C ASP A 404 -15.28 9.12 36.64
N SER A 405 -14.48 8.90 37.68
CA SER A 405 -13.63 7.73 37.91
C SER A 405 -14.39 6.55 38.51
N ARG A 406 -14.51 5.46 37.75
CA ARG A 406 -14.62 4.05 38.20
C ARG A 406 -14.18 3.17 37.01
N ALA A 407 -13.39 2.13 37.26
CA ALA A 407 -12.90 1.24 36.20
C ALA A 407 -14.07 0.46 35.59
N GLU A 408 -14.57 0.91 34.44
CA GLU A 408 -15.51 0.17 33.61
C GLU A 408 -14.78 -0.88 32.75
N PRO A 409 -15.42 -2.03 32.47
CA PRO A 409 -14.91 -2.97 31.48
C PRO A 409 -14.82 -2.24 30.13
N ALA A 410 -13.67 -2.35 29.46
CA ALA A 410 -13.45 -1.69 28.19
C ALA A 410 -14.51 -2.13 27.17
N GLN A 411 -15.47 -1.24 26.89
CA GLN A 411 -16.40 -1.42 25.77
C GLN A 411 -15.58 -1.37 24.47
N PHE A 412 -15.65 -2.46 23.70
CA PHE A 412 -15.02 -2.55 22.39
C PHE A 412 -15.63 -1.52 21.44
N PRO A 413 -14.88 -0.98 20.46
CA PRO A 413 -15.47 -0.12 19.44
C PRO A 413 -16.61 -0.87 18.75
N PRO A 414 -17.85 -0.32 18.73
CA PRO A 414 -18.96 -0.93 18.02
C PRO A 414 -18.57 -1.22 16.57
N GLY A 415 -18.83 -2.43 16.07
CA GLY A 415 -18.60 -2.81 14.67
C GLY A 415 -17.18 -3.29 14.30
N SER A 416 -16.28 -3.55 15.27
CA SER A 416 -14.94 -4.06 14.94
C SER A 416 -14.94 -5.52 14.48
N LYS A 417 -14.60 -5.80 13.22
CA LYS A 417 -14.44 -7.18 12.69
C LYS A 417 -13.38 -8.01 13.41
N ARG A 418 -12.43 -7.35 14.12
CA ARG A 418 -11.30 -8.02 14.80
C ARG A 418 -11.57 -8.36 16.26
N TYR A 419 -12.50 -7.65 16.91
CA TYR A 419 -12.73 -7.73 18.35
C TYR A 419 -14.21 -7.71 18.76
N GLY A 420 -15.13 -7.55 17.82
CA GLY A 420 -16.57 -7.59 18.05
C GLY A 420 -17.16 -9.00 17.93
N PRO A 421 -18.51 -9.09 17.85
CA PRO A 421 -19.25 -10.34 17.66
C PRO A 421 -18.61 -11.29 16.64
N GLY A 422 -18.47 -12.57 16.95
CA GLY A 422 -17.95 -13.59 16.05
C GLY A 422 -16.44 -13.53 15.78
N SER A 423 -15.72 -12.57 16.36
CA SER A 423 -14.26 -12.49 16.24
C SER A 423 -13.58 -13.61 17.04
N THR A 424 -12.35 -13.97 16.65
CA THR A 424 -11.56 -14.95 17.43
C THR A 424 -11.36 -14.52 18.87
N HIS A 425 -11.31 -13.20 19.12
CA HIS A 425 -11.15 -12.66 20.45
C HIS A 425 -12.38 -12.93 21.33
N GLU A 426 -13.57 -12.66 20.81
CA GLU A 426 -14.81 -12.89 21.53
C GLU A 426 -15.07 -14.40 21.72
N CYS A 427 -14.88 -15.22 20.67
CA CYS A 427 -14.99 -16.67 20.80
C CYS A 427 -14.09 -17.22 21.92
N LEU A 428 -12.86 -16.70 22.02
CA LEU A 428 -11.92 -17.12 23.06
C LEU A 428 -12.33 -16.62 24.45
N ALA A 429 -12.83 -15.39 24.57
CA ALA A 429 -13.35 -14.87 25.84
C ALA A 429 -14.49 -15.74 26.36
N ASN A 430 -15.45 -16.07 25.48
CA ASN A 430 -16.59 -16.94 25.82
C ASN A 430 -16.11 -18.35 26.20
N ALA A 431 -15.12 -18.89 25.49
CA ALA A 431 -14.54 -20.20 25.80
C ALA A 431 -13.82 -20.24 27.15
N LEU A 432 -13.09 -19.17 27.50
CA LEU A 432 -12.43 -19.02 28.81
C LEU A 432 -13.47 -18.93 29.93
N GLU A 433 -14.52 -18.13 29.75
CA GLU A 433 -15.62 -17.99 30.71
C GLU A 433 -16.34 -19.32 30.94
N ALA A 434 -16.68 -20.03 29.87
CA ALA A 434 -17.34 -21.34 29.93
C ALA A 434 -16.51 -22.41 30.67
N ARG A 435 -15.18 -22.25 30.70
CA ARG A 435 -14.24 -23.16 31.39
C ARG A 435 -13.80 -22.64 32.75
N GLY A 436 -14.40 -21.55 33.22
CA GLY A 436 -14.10 -20.95 34.53
C GLY A 436 -12.68 -20.38 34.62
N VAL A 437 -12.05 -20.03 33.50
CA VAL A 437 -10.71 -19.44 33.46
C VAL A 437 -10.85 -17.91 33.54
N PRO A 438 -10.37 -17.26 34.62
CA PRO A 438 -10.43 -15.80 34.73
C PRO A 438 -9.58 -15.14 33.64
N TYR A 439 -10.13 -14.09 33.03
CA TYR A 439 -9.43 -13.30 32.03
C TYR A 439 -9.69 -11.81 32.22
N SER A 440 -8.84 -10.98 31.61
CA SER A 440 -9.02 -9.54 31.52
C SER A 440 -8.83 -9.07 30.08
N ALA A 441 -9.71 -8.19 29.62
CA ALA A 441 -9.58 -7.52 28.33
C ALA A 441 -8.90 -6.16 28.50
N GLY A 442 -8.03 -5.78 27.57
CA GLY A 442 -7.36 -4.48 27.59
C GLY A 442 -6.38 -4.32 26.44
N LYS A 443 -5.34 -3.51 26.64
CA LYS A 443 -4.23 -3.41 25.68
C LYS A 443 -3.01 -4.13 26.20
N ALA A 444 -2.30 -4.86 25.35
CA ALA A 444 -0.99 -5.45 25.63
C ALA A 444 0.06 -4.97 24.62
N THR A 445 1.30 -4.81 25.08
CA THR A 445 2.44 -4.51 24.21
C THR A 445 2.96 -5.82 23.65
N ILE A 446 2.74 -6.05 22.36
CA ILE A 446 3.21 -7.24 21.64
C ILE A 446 4.08 -6.75 20.50
N ARG A 447 5.37 -7.16 20.51
CA ARG A 447 6.38 -6.72 19.53
C ARG A 447 6.40 -5.19 19.37
N ASP A 448 6.54 -4.49 20.50
CA ASP A 448 6.61 -3.01 20.59
C ASP A 448 5.37 -2.24 20.13
N ARG A 449 4.22 -2.93 19.98
CA ARG A 449 2.95 -2.31 19.59
C ARG A 449 1.88 -2.56 20.63
N SER A 450 1.20 -1.49 21.05
CA SER A 450 0.02 -1.59 21.93
C SER A 450 -1.18 -2.07 21.13
N GLN A 451 -1.71 -3.26 21.46
CA GLN A 451 -2.80 -3.90 20.74
C GLN A 451 -3.89 -4.39 21.70
N PRO A 452 -5.18 -4.40 21.31
CA PRO A 452 -6.21 -5.06 22.11
C PRO A 452 -5.88 -6.54 22.34
N ALA A 453 -6.06 -6.99 23.56
CA ALA A 453 -5.61 -8.29 24.04
C ALA A 453 -6.51 -8.84 25.16
N LEU A 454 -6.65 -10.17 25.20
CA LEU A 454 -7.10 -10.89 26.39
C LEU A 454 -5.87 -11.37 27.14
N ARG A 455 -5.88 -11.23 28.46
CA ARG A 455 -4.87 -11.81 29.34
C ARG A 455 -5.55 -12.81 30.27
N PHE A 456 -4.96 -13.99 30.38
CA PHE A 456 -5.46 -15.06 31.25
C PHE A 456 -4.28 -15.92 31.70
N THR A 457 -4.45 -16.69 32.77
CA THR A 457 -3.41 -17.57 33.30
C THR A 457 -3.99 -18.98 33.41
N ILE A 458 -3.26 -19.96 32.89
CA ILE A 458 -3.60 -21.38 32.95
C ILE A 458 -2.33 -22.15 33.34
N ASN A 459 -2.40 -23.05 34.33
CA ASN A 459 -1.27 -23.86 34.81
C ASN A 459 0.00 -23.03 35.10
N ASP A 460 -0.16 -21.88 35.76
CA ASP A 460 0.90 -20.91 36.06
C ASP A 460 1.57 -20.27 34.83
N ILE A 461 0.99 -20.44 33.64
CA ILE A 461 1.48 -19.83 32.41
C ILE A 461 0.63 -18.59 32.09
N PRO A 462 1.23 -17.38 32.07
CA PRO A 462 0.53 -16.16 31.69
C PRO A 462 0.40 -16.04 30.16
N TYR A 463 -0.82 -16.14 29.66
CA TYR A 463 -1.15 -16.03 28.24
C TYR A 463 -1.66 -14.64 27.86
N VAL A 464 -1.39 -14.28 26.62
CA VAL A 464 -1.93 -13.09 25.95
C VAL A 464 -2.49 -13.52 24.59
N SER A 465 -3.74 -13.22 24.29
CA SER A 465 -4.32 -13.45 22.96
C SER A 465 -4.57 -12.13 22.25
N SER A 466 -4.09 -11.99 21.02
CA SER A 466 -4.30 -10.80 20.19
C SER A 466 -4.25 -11.16 18.70
N GLY A 467 -5.18 -10.61 17.90
CA GLY A 467 -5.17 -10.79 16.44
C GLY A 467 -5.25 -12.25 15.98
N ALA A 468 -5.97 -13.11 16.71
CA ALA A 468 -6.09 -14.56 16.50
C ALA A 468 -4.82 -15.39 16.77
N VAL A 469 -3.80 -14.80 17.39
CA VAL A 469 -2.58 -15.50 17.82
C VAL A 469 -2.52 -15.53 19.35
N ILE A 470 -2.04 -16.65 19.88
CA ILE A 470 -1.81 -16.83 21.32
C ILE A 470 -0.33 -16.70 21.62
N PHE A 471 -0.05 -15.94 22.67
CA PHE A 471 1.27 -15.66 23.19
C PHE A 471 1.33 -16.10 24.64
N HIS A 472 2.53 -16.38 25.14
CA HIS A 472 2.80 -16.52 26.56
C HIS A 472 3.90 -15.54 26.99
N THR A 473 3.89 -15.16 28.27
CA THR A 473 4.94 -14.33 28.87
C THR A 473 5.94 -15.26 29.56
N ARG A 474 7.22 -15.14 29.20
CA ARG A 474 8.32 -15.86 29.85
C ARG A 474 8.69 -15.20 31.17
N ASP A 475 9.48 -15.91 31.99
CA ASP A 475 9.96 -15.43 33.30
C ASP A 475 10.76 -14.12 33.22
N ASP A 476 11.42 -13.86 32.08
CA ASP A 476 12.15 -12.61 31.80
C ASP A 476 11.24 -11.44 31.36
N GLY A 477 9.93 -11.65 31.34
CA GLY A 477 8.91 -10.68 30.94
C GLY A 477 8.70 -10.57 29.42
N THR A 478 9.39 -11.39 28.61
CA THR A 478 9.22 -11.36 27.15
C THR A 478 7.93 -12.06 26.73
N VAL A 479 7.18 -11.42 25.80
CA VAL A 479 5.94 -11.99 25.24
C VAL A 479 6.25 -12.64 23.89
N VAL A 480 6.13 -13.96 23.80
CA VAL A 480 6.40 -14.73 22.59
C VAL A 480 5.18 -15.55 22.19
N SER A 481 5.03 -15.81 20.89
CA SER A 481 3.94 -16.67 20.41
C SER A 481 4.16 -18.09 20.90
N ILE A 482 3.09 -18.81 21.26
CA ILE A 482 3.22 -20.23 21.61
C ILE A 482 3.75 -21.05 20.42
N ASP A 483 3.55 -20.57 19.17
CA ASP A 483 4.04 -21.19 17.94
C ASP A 483 5.29 -20.48 17.37
N GLN A 484 6.10 -19.77 18.17
CA GLN A 484 7.15 -18.86 17.68
C GLN A 484 8.13 -19.50 16.69
N GLY A 485 8.56 -20.74 16.94
CA GLY A 485 9.46 -21.49 16.05
C GLY A 485 8.81 -21.80 14.71
N SER A 486 7.62 -22.39 14.77
CA SER A 486 6.77 -22.72 13.62
C SER A 486 6.41 -21.50 12.78
N ALA A 487 6.07 -20.37 13.41
CA ALA A 487 5.66 -19.14 12.75
C ALA A 487 6.73 -18.60 11.78
N ARG A 488 8.01 -18.84 12.04
CA ARG A 488 9.10 -18.44 11.12
C ARG A 488 9.16 -19.35 9.89
N VAL A 489 8.92 -20.65 10.08
CA VAL A 489 8.95 -21.65 9.01
C VAL A 489 7.75 -21.46 8.09
N VAL A 490 6.55 -21.43 8.66
CA VAL A 490 5.30 -21.42 7.87
C VAL A 490 5.00 -20.09 7.18
N LYS A 491 5.69 -19.02 7.57
CA LYS A 491 5.60 -17.71 6.89
C LYS A 491 6.13 -17.77 5.46
N ARG A 492 7.11 -18.64 5.17
CA ARG A 492 7.64 -18.84 3.81
C ARG A 492 6.98 -20.07 3.17
N LYS A 493 6.20 -19.84 2.13
CA LYS A 493 5.42 -20.89 1.45
C LYS A 493 6.31 -21.94 0.77
N ASP A 494 7.45 -21.52 0.23
CA ASP A 494 8.41 -22.40 -0.45
C ASP A 494 9.18 -23.30 0.53
N LEU A 495 9.59 -22.74 1.68
CA LEU A 495 10.23 -23.49 2.75
C LEU A 495 9.28 -24.52 3.35
N LEU A 496 8.04 -24.12 3.63
CA LEU A 496 6.99 -25.03 4.10
C LEU A 496 6.78 -26.19 3.11
N ALA A 497 6.58 -25.89 1.83
CA ALA A 497 6.39 -26.90 0.80
C ALA A 497 7.58 -27.88 0.73
N SER A 498 8.82 -27.36 0.75
CA SER A 498 10.04 -28.19 0.72
C SER A 498 10.13 -29.14 1.92
N ILE A 499 9.76 -28.68 3.11
CA ILE A 499 9.77 -29.49 4.33
C ILE A 499 8.71 -30.60 4.28
N LEU A 500 7.51 -30.28 3.80
CA LEU A 500 6.41 -31.23 3.69
C LEU A 500 6.66 -32.26 2.58
N ASP A 501 7.16 -31.84 1.42
CA ASP A 501 7.53 -32.72 0.31
C ASP A 501 8.64 -33.71 0.71
N ALA A 502 9.67 -33.25 1.42
CA ALA A 502 10.73 -34.10 1.97
C ALA A 502 10.22 -35.16 2.97
N ARG A 503 8.99 -35.01 3.47
CA ARG A 503 8.30 -35.94 4.37
C ARG A 503 7.14 -36.67 3.68
N SER A 504 7.09 -36.60 2.35
CA SER A 504 6.13 -37.30 1.50
C SER A 504 4.68 -36.86 1.70
N PHE A 505 4.45 -35.61 2.13
CA PHE A 505 3.12 -35.00 2.10
C PHE A 505 2.86 -34.38 0.72
N SER A 506 1.60 -34.44 0.27
CA SER A 506 1.20 -33.83 -1.00
C SER A 506 1.21 -32.31 -0.89
N VAL A 507 2.04 -31.63 -1.68
CA VAL A 507 2.11 -30.16 -1.79
C VAL A 507 2.21 -29.75 -3.26
N PRO A 508 1.82 -28.51 -3.63
CA PRO A 508 2.02 -28.03 -4.99
C PRO A 508 3.51 -28.02 -5.35
N ARG A 509 3.89 -28.75 -6.40
CA ARG A 509 5.26 -28.72 -6.93
C ARG A 509 5.58 -27.34 -7.49
N GLY A 510 6.76 -26.81 -7.20
CA GLY A 510 7.10 -25.46 -7.60
C GLY A 510 8.56 -25.09 -7.40
N SER A 511 8.89 -23.86 -7.78
CA SER A 511 10.19 -23.25 -7.57
C SER A 511 10.06 -21.76 -7.28
N THR A 512 10.96 -21.26 -6.44
CA THR A 512 11.09 -19.84 -6.15
C THR A 512 12.10 -19.22 -7.09
N PHE A 513 11.72 -18.11 -7.70
CA PHE A 513 12.59 -17.32 -8.56
C PHE A 513 12.86 -15.98 -7.92
N GLY A 514 14.11 -15.53 -7.99
CA GLY A 514 14.40 -14.13 -7.77
C GLY A 514 13.57 -13.31 -8.75
N SER A 515 12.99 -12.22 -8.29
CA SER A 515 12.15 -11.32 -9.06
C SER A 515 12.81 -10.64 -10.29
N THR A 516 14.12 -10.81 -10.47
CA THR A 516 14.89 -10.40 -11.66
C THR A 516 15.24 -11.56 -12.59
N ARG A 517 14.77 -12.77 -12.27
CA ARG A 517 15.05 -14.03 -12.98
C ARG A 517 13.86 -14.43 -13.86
N ASP A 518 13.26 -13.45 -14.54
CA ASP A 518 12.13 -13.63 -15.45
C ASP A 518 12.45 -14.67 -16.53
N ARG A 519 13.65 -14.61 -17.13
CA ARG A 519 14.07 -15.60 -18.13
C ARG A 519 14.12 -17.02 -17.59
N ASP A 520 14.62 -17.22 -16.37
CA ASP A 520 14.69 -18.56 -15.77
C ASP A 520 13.28 -19.06 -15.40
N ALA A 521 12.40 -18.18 -14.93
CA ALA A 521 10.99 -18.49 -14.69
C ALA A 521 10.25 -18.84 -15.99
N MET A 522 10.55 -18.16 -17.10
CA MET A 522 10.01 -18.49 -18.42
C MET A 522 10.47 -19.85 -18.92
N LEU A 523 11.76 -20.16 -18.78
CA LEU A 523 12.29 -21.48 -19.12
C LEU A 523 11.64 -22.58 -18.27
N TYR A 524 11.40 -22.31 -16.99
CA TYR A 524 10.68 -23.21 -16.09
C TYR A 524 9.23 -23.43 -16.53
N PHE A 525 8.52 -22.35 -16.89
CA PHE A 525 7.17 -22.43 -17.45
C PHE A 525 7.14 -23.28 -18.73
N ASP A 526 8.00 -22.97 -19.71
CA ASP A 526 8.06 -23.68 -20.99
C ASP A 526 8.32 -25.18 -20.75
N ALA A 527 9.27 -25.51 -19.86
CA ALA A 527 9.65 -26.90 -19.54
C ALA A 527 8.54 -27.71 -18.85
N LEU A 528 7.70 -27.07 -18.04
CA LEU A 528 6.68 -27.77 -17.23
C LEU A 528 5.25 -27.59 -17.73
N SER A 529 5.05 -26.79 -18.78
CA SER A 529 3.73 -26.51 -19.37
C SER A 529 2.94 -27.76 -19.77
N THR A 530 3.62 -28.84 -20.17
CA THR A 530 2.98 -30.12 -20.47
C THR A 530 2.85 -31.05 -19.25
N THR A 531 3.59 -30.77 -18.18
CA THR A 531 3.61 -31.57 -16.94
C THR A 531 2.55 -31.09 -15.95
N PHE A 532 2.37 -29.78 -15.80
CA PHE A 532 1.37 -29.16 -14.92
C PHE A 532 0.03 -29.05 -15.64
N ARG A 533 -0.77 -30.13 -15.54
CA ARG A 533 -2.00 -30.32 -16.32
C ARG A 533 -3.08 -29.26 -16.09
N HIS A 534 -3.11 -28.68 -14.90
CA HIS A 534 -4.11 -27.66 -14.52
C HIS A 534 -3.58 -26.23 -14.63
N GLY A 535 -2.34 -26.06 -15.14
CA GLY A 535 -1.69 -24.77 -15.26
C GLY A 535 -0.81 -24.44 -14.06
N PHE A 536 -0.49 -23.14 -13.94
CA PHE A 536 0.40 -22.60 -12.94
C PHE A 536 -0.32 -21.66 -12.00
N CYS A 537 0.15 -21.63 -10.75
CA CYS A 537 -0.13 -20.61 -9.78
C CYS A 537 1.14 -19.79 -9.52
N VAL A 538 1.03 -18.46 -9.62
CA VAL A 538 2.13 -17.53 -9.41
C VAL A 538 1.76 -16.58 -8.27
N LYS A 539 2.60 -16.53 -7.23
CA LYS A 539 2.30 -15.79 -6.00
C LYS A 539 3.57 -15.36 -5.25
N PRO A 540 3.50 -14.38 -4.34
CA PRO A 540 4.62 -14.05 -3.47
C PRO A 540 4.92 -15.17 -2.47
N VAL A 541 6.20 -15.30 -2.07
CA VAL A 541 6.66 -16.31 -1.12
C VAL A 541 6.11 -16.09 0.30
N ASP A 542 5.93 -14.83 0.70
CA ASP A 542 5.55 -14.41 2.06
C ASP A 542 4.25 -13.59 2.10
N GLY A 543 3.47 -13.57 1.02
CA GLY A 543 2.17 -12.88 0.97
C GLY A 543 1.09 -13.59 1.77
N ASN A 544 -0.01 -12.89 2.08
CA ASN A 544 -1.13 -13.40 2.89
C ASN A 544 -2.49 -13.00 2.29
N LEU A 545 -3.58 -13.64 2.74
CA LEU A 545 -4.97 -13.32 2.37
C LEU A 545 -5.27 -13.42 0.86
N GLY A 546 -4.52 -14.24 0.12
CA GLY A 546 -4.70 -14.40 -1.32
C GLY A 546 -4.36 -13.16 -2.15
N ARG A 547 -3.63 -12.19 -1.59
CA ARG A 547 -3.18 -11.01 -2.35
C ARG A 547 -2.09 -11.41 -3.34
N GLU A 548 -2.20 -10.90 -4.57
CA GLU A 548 -1.23 -11.11 -5.65
C GLU A 548 -1.01 -12.60 -5.97
N VAL A 549 -2.07 -13.40 -5.82
CA VAL A 549 -2.11 -14.80 -6.25
C VAL A 549 -2.79 -14.84 -7.61
N TYR A 550 -2.07 -15.30 -8.61
CA TYR A 550 -2.56 -15.50 -9.96
C TYR A 550 -2.71 -17.01 -10.22
N THR A 551 -3.90 -17.42 -10.62
CA THR A 551 -4.28 -18.80 -10.94
C THR A 551 -4.88 -18.88 -12.35
N GLY A 552 -5.17 -20.07 -12.85
CA GLY A 552 -5.64 -20.32 -14.20
C GLY A 552 -4.60 -20.09 -15.29
N ILE A 553 -3.30 -20.12 -14.96
CA ILE A 553 -2.24 -19.72 -15.89
C ILE A 553 -1.88 -20.91 -16.78
N THR A 554 -2.41 -20.91 -18.00
CA THR A 554 -2.17 -21.96 -19.00
C THR A 554 -1.41 -21.48 -20.23
N THR A 555 -1.22 -20.17 -20.37
CA THR A 555 -0.54 -19.58 -21.53
C THR A 555 0.70 -18.81 -21.10
N ARG A 556 1.69 -18.77 -21.99
CA ARG A 556 2.94 -18.04 -21.78
C ARG A 556 2.69 -16.55 -21.48
N ALA A 557 1.77 -15.93 -22.21
CA ALA A 557 1.43 -14.52 -22.01
C ALA A 557 0.81 -14.26 -20.62
N ALA A 558 -0.10 -15.14 -20.17
CA ALA A 558 -0.67 -15.05 -18.83
C ALA A 558 0.41 -15.26 -17.74
N PHE A 559 1.37 -16.14 -17.99
CA PHE A 559 2.49 -16.38 -17.08
C PHE A 559 3.44 -15.18 -16.99
N GLU A 560 3.85 -14.62 -18.14
CA GLU A 560 4.68 -13.41 -18.20
C GLU A 560 4.03 -12.25 -17.44
N HIS A 561 2.72 -12.08 -17.62
CA HIS A 561 1.93 -11.09 -16.89
C HIS A 561 1.93 -11.35 -15.38
N ALA A 562 1.56 -12.57 -14.96
CA ALA A 562 1.47 -12.93 -13.54
C ALA A 562 2.82 -12.85 -12.83
N PHE A 563 3.88 -13.38 -13.45
CA PHE A 563 5.24 -13.30 -12.91
C PHE A 563 5.70 -11.86 -12.80
N GLY A 564 5.53 -11.06 -13.86
CA GLY A 564 5.88 -9.65 -13.84
C GLY A 564 5.13 -8.89 -12.74
N ALA A 565 3.85 -9.20 -12.54
CA ALA A 565 3.03 -8.54 -11.53
C ALA A 565 3.47 -8.85 -10.10
N VAL A 566 3.73 -10.12 -9.77
CA VAL A 566 4.28 -10.47 -8.44
C VAL A 566 5.71 -9.95 -8.28
N ALA A 567 6.53 -10.07 -9.33
CA ALA A 567 7.91 -9.60 -9.31
C ALA A 567 7.98 -8.10 -9.09
N ALA A 568 7.01 -7.30 -9.52
CA ALA A 568 7.03 -5.85 -9.30
C ALA A 568 7.11 -5.44 -7.82
N GLU A 569 6.40 -6.18 -6.97
CA GLU A 569 6.18 -5.81 -5.56
C GLU A 569 7.02 -6.66 -4.60
N HIS A 570 7.46 -7.85 -5.04
CA HIS A 570 8.14 -8.83 -4.20
C HIS A 570 9.52 -9.20 -4.74
N ASP A 571 10.48 -9.42 -3.83
CA ASP A 571 11.86 -9.78 -4.21
C ASP A 571 11.98 -11.22 -4.71
N GLU A 572 11.05 -12.09 -4.34
CA GLU A 572 10.97 -13.49 -4.73
C GLU A 572 9.54 -13.83 -5.21
N VAL A 573 9.46 -14.59 -6.30
CA VAL A 573 8.19 -15.05 -6.90
C VAL A 573 8.15 -16.57 -6.80
N LEU A 574 7.09 -17.10 -6.19
CA LEU A 574 6.83 -18.52 -6.12
C LEU A 574 5.98 -18.93 -7.32
N VAL A 575 6.52 -19.80 -8.16
CA VAL A 575 5.85 -20.39 -9.31
C VAL A 575 5.61 -21.86 -9.02
N GLN A 576 4.36 -22.29 -9.03
CA GLN A 576 3.98 -23.66 -8.68
C GLN A 576 2.88 -24.20 -9.58
N GLU A 577 2.68 -25.51 -9.57
CA GLU A 577 1.54 -26.13 -10.22
C GLU A 577 0.24 -25.65 -9.58
N GLU A 578 -0.79 -25.47 -10.41
CA GLU A 578 -2.13 -25.26 -9.93
C GLU A 578 -2.75 -26.62 -9.57
N LEU A 579 -3.33 -26.71 -8.37
CA LEU A 579 -4.05 -27.89 -7.94
C LEU A 579 -5.55 -27.73 -8.24
N PRO A 580 -6.22 -28.76 -8.78
CA PRO A 580 -7.66 -28.72 -8.98
C PRO A 580 -8.39 -28.93 -7.65
N GLY A 581 -9.52 -28.26 -7.46
CA GLY A 581 -10.41 -28.50 -6.32
C GLY A 581 -10.74 -27.26 -5.51
N GLU A 582 -11.38 -27.48 -4.36
CA GLU A 582 -11.80 -26.43 -3.44
C GLU A 582 -10.82 -26.30 -2.28
N VAL A 583 -10.72 -25.09 -1.72
CA VAL A 583 -9.88 -24.82 -0.54
C VAL A 583 -10.66 -25.14 0.73
N TYR A 584 -10.16 -26.11 1.50
CA TYR A 584 -10.64 -26.45 2.82
C TYR A 584 -9.66 -25.92 3.88
N ARG A 585 -10.20 -25.30 4.93
CA ARG A 585 -9.45 -24.93 6.12
C ARG A 585 -9.71 -25.90 7.25
N PHE A 586 -8.64 -26.55 7.69
CA PHE A 586 -8.60 -27.44 8.84
C PHE A 586 -8.06 -26.66 10.04
N LEU A 587 -8.78 -26.68 11.14
CA LEU A 587 -8.26 -26.25 12.43
C LEU A 587 -7.61 -27.45 13.11
N CYS A 588 -6.32 -27.33 13.40
CA CYS A 588 -5.56 -28.28 14.17
C CYS A 588 -5.16 -27.68 15.52
N VAL A 589 -5.46 -28.38 16.60
CA VAL A 589 -5.15 -28.01 17.98
C VAL A 589 -4.47 -29.21 18.64
N GLY A 590 -3.27 -29.00 19.19
CA GLY A 590 -2.54 -30.06 19.88
C GLY A 590 -2.21 -31.28 19.02
N GLY A 591 -2.04 -31.09 17.71
CA GLY A 591 -1.78 -32.19 16.76
C GLY A 591 -3.03 -32.92 16.26
N HIS A 592 -4.24 -32.49 16.65
CA HIS A 592 -5.50 -33.08 16.20
C HIS A 592 -6.33 -32.10 15.38
N VAL A 593 -7.00 -32.58 14.33
CA VAL A 593 -7.96 -31.75 13.57
C VAL A 593 -9.29 -31.71 14.33
N THR A 594 -9.74 -30.53 14.73
CA THR A 594 -10.97 -30.37 15.52
C THR A 594 -12.13 -29.78 14.72
N ALA A 595 -11.85 -29.02 13.67
CA ALA A 595 -12.87 -28.47 12.78
C ALA A 595 -12.37 -28.34 11.34
N ILE A 596 -13.28 -28.47 10.38
CA ILE A 596 -12.99 -28.31 8.94
C ILE A 596 -14.07 -27.43 8.34
N ARG A 597 -13.69 -26.47 7.50
CA ARG A 597 -14.64 -25.66 6.74
C ARG A 597 -14.16 -25.42 5.31
N THR A 598 -15.09 -25.13 4.43
CA THR A 598 -14.81 -24.59 3.09
C THR A 598 -15.50 -23.24 2.93
N GLY A 599 -15.16 -22.49 1.88
CA GLY A 599 -15.85 -21.26 1.53
C GLY A 599 -16.56 -21.41 0.19
N LEU A 600 -17.89 -21.34 0.18
CA LEU A 600 -18.63 -21.20 -1.07
C LEU A 600 -18.44 -19.77 -1.58
N PRO A 601 -17.94 -19.55 -2.81
CA PRO A 601 -17.75 -18.21 -3.34
C PRO A 601 -19.03 -17.37 -3.26
N MET A 602 -18.88 -16.03 -3.29
CA MET A 602 -20.02 -15.11 -3.20
C MET A 602 -21.14 -15.57 -4.11
N ASN A 603 -22.33 -15.79 -3.55
CA ASN A 603 -23.44 -16.41 -4.28
C ASN A 603 -24.81 -15.94 -3.78
N VAL A 604 -25.84 -16.23 -4.56
CA VAL A 604 -27.25 -16.23 -4.16
C VAL A 604 -27.94 -17.49 -4.67
N ARG A 605 -29.00 -17.93 -3.98
CA ARG A 605 -29.82 -19.06 -4.40
C ARG A 605 -31.15 -18.56 -4.94
N GLY A 606 -31.46 -18.91 -6.18
CA GLY A 606 -32.69 -18.57 -6.87
C GLY A 606 -33.92 -19.20 -6.23
N ASP A 607 -35.02 -18.45 -6.25
CA ASP A 607 -36.35 -18.91 -5.86
C ASP A 607 -37.34 -18.94 -7.04
N GLY A 608 -36.90 -18.53 -8.23
CA GLY A 608 -37.73 -18.45 -9.44
C GLY A 608 -38.58 -17.18 -9.54
N GLU A 609 -38.52 -16.26 -8.58
CA GLU A 609 -39.39 -15.08 -8.51
C GLU A 609 -38.61 -13.77 -8.40
N ARG A 610 -37.55 -13.73 -7.59
CA ARG A 610 -36.77 -12.52 -7.29
C ARG A 610 -35.55 -12.37 -8.19
N THR A 611 -35.18 -11.12 -8.45
CA THR A 611 -33.94 -10.78 -9.17
C THR A 611 -32.71 -11.07 -8.32
N ILE A 612 -31.55 -11.21 -8.95
CA ILE A 612 -30.26 -11.37 -8.24
C ILE A 612 -30.02 -10.22 -7.25
N THR A 613 -30.33 -8.97 -7.62
CA THR A 613 -30.24 -7.82 -6.71
C THR A 613 -31.09 -8.00 -5.45
N GLN A 614 -32.34 -8.42 -5.61
CA GLN A 614 -33.25 -8.65 -4.48
C GLN A 614 -32.76 -9.82 -3.61
N LEU A 615 -32.30 -10.91 -4.22
CA LEU A 615 -31.73 -12.05 -3.49
C LEU A 615 -30.46 -11.67 -2.70
N VAL A 616 -29.65 -10.75 -3.23
CA VAL A 616 -28.49 -10.19 -2.53
C VAL A 616 -28.91 -9.38 -1.31
N GLU A 617 -29.92 -8.51 -1.46
CA GLU A 617 -30.48 -7.72 -0.35
C GLU A 617 -31.03 -8.62 0.76
N ASP A 618 -31.81 -9.65 0.40
CA ASP A 618 -32.37 -10.61 1.34
C ASP A 618 -31.27 -11.41 2.07
N LYS A 619 -30.25 -11.84 1.33
CA LYS A 619 -29.10 -12.53 1.92
C LYS A 619 -28.33 -11.59 2.86
N ASN A 620 -28.18 -10.32 2.53
CA ASN A 620 -27.56 -9.34 3.41
C ASN A 620 -28.34 -9.13 4.71
N ASN A 621 -29.67 -9.11 4.65
CA ASN A 621 -30.50 -9.04 5.84
C ASN A 621 -30.25 -10.26 6.75
N ALA A 622 -30.22 -11.47 6.18
CA ALA A 622 -29.89 -12.68 6.94
C ALA A 622 -28.44 -12.66 7.47
N ARG A 623 -27.48 -12.11 6.72
CA ARG A 623 -26.07 -11.99 7.16
C ARG A 623 -25.91 -11.12 8.39
N ARG A 624 -26.77 -10.11 8.61
CA ARG A 624 -26.73 -9.25 9.81
C ARG A 624 -26.92 -10.03 11.11
N GLU A 625 -27.67 -11.14 11.07
CA GLU A 625 -27.92 -12.00 12.23
C GLU A 625 -26.77 -12.98 12.50
N ASN A 626 -25.86 -13.19 11.55
CA ASN A 626 -24.73 -14.08 11.73
C ASN A 626 -23.51 -13.30 12.26
N PRO A 627 -22.96 -13.66 13.44
CA PRO A 627 -21.92 -12.88 14.13
C PRO A 627 -20.70 -12.52 13.28
N ILE A 628 -20.28 -13.39 12.35
CA ILE A 628 -19.10 -13.12 11.51
C ILE A 628 -19.45 -12.66 10.08
N HIS A 629 -20.56 -13.12 9.50
CA HIS A 629 -20.93 -12.76 8.13
C HIS A 629 -21.51 -11.33 8.04
N GLN A 630 -22.04 -10.78 9.14
CA GLN A 630 -22.57 -9.41 9.21
C GLN A 630 -21.57 -8.34 8.77
N TYR A 631 -20.28 -8.59 8.96
CA TYR A 631 -19.23 -7.65 8.59
C TYR A 631 -18.90 -7.64 7.11
N TYR A 632 -19.44 -8.57 6.33
CA TYR A 632 -19.12 -8.74 4.93
C TYR A 632 -20.42 -8.82 4.12
N PRO A 633 -21.15 -7.68 4.02
CA PRO A 633 -22.30 -7.58 3.13
C PRO A 633 -21.86 -7.81 1.68
N LEU A 634 -22.77 -8.37 0.91
CA LEU A 634 -22.59 -8.65 -0.51
C LEU A 634 -22.99 -7.40 -1.30
N GLU A 635 -22.16 -7.01 -2.25
CA GLU A 635 -22.40 -5.85 -3.10
C GLU A 635 -22.17 -6.21 -4.58
N ILE A 636 -23.06 -5.73 -5.44
CA ILE A 636 -22.96 -5.94 -6.89
C ILE A 636 -22.20 -4.77 -7.52
N GLY A 637 -20.89 -4.79 -7.36
CA GLY A 637 -19.97 -3.86 -8.02
C GLY A 637 -19.63 -4.28 -9.45
N ARG A 638 -18.68 -3.56 -10.06
CA ARG A 638 -18.16 -3.90 -11.41
C ARG A 638 -17.65 -5.35 -11.53
N PRO A 639 -16.85 -5.89 -10.58
CA PRO A 639 -16.35 -7.26 -10.68
C PRO A 639 -17.48 -8.31 -10.67
N GLN A 640 -18.52 -8.10 -9.86
CA GLN A 640 -19.68 -8.99 -9.81
C GLN A 640 -20.50 -8.92 -11.09
N ARG A 641 -20.65 -7.73 -11.69
CA ARG A 641 -21.31 -7.57 -13.00
C ARG A 641 -20.54 -8.31 -14.09
N GLU A 642 -19.22 -8.19 -14.13
CA GLU A 642 -18.39 -8.93 -15.08
C GLU A 642 -18.49 -10.46 -14.90
N GLU A 643 -18.65 -10.96 -13.66
CA GLU A 643 -18.91 -12.38 -13.40
C GLU A 643 -20.29 -12.82 -13.87
N LEU A 644 -21.32 -12.01 -13.63
CA LEU A 644 -22.67 -12.26 -14.14
C LEU A 644 -22.73 -12.25 -15.66
N ASP A 645 -22.06 -11.29 -16.31
CA ASP A 645 -21.98 -11.18 -17.77
C ASP A 645 -21.36 -12.43 -18.39
N ARG A 646 -20.32 -13.00 -17.77
CA ARG A 646 -19.73 -14.29 -18.20
C ARG A 646 -20.70 -15.46 -18.12
N GLN A 647 -21.67 -15.39 -17.23
CA GLN A 647 -22.76 -16.36 -17.09
C GLN A 647 -23.98 -16.01 -17.96
N GLY A 648 -23.91 -14.93 -18.76
CA GLY A 648 -25.02 -14.46 -19.59
C GLY A 648 -26.17 -13.87 -18.77
N ARG A 649 -25.88 -13.32 -17.59
CA ARG A 649 -26.86 -12.80 -16.63
C ARG A 649 -26.60 -11.33 -16.32
N THR A 650 -27.63 -10.65 -15.84
CA THR A 650 -27.54 -9.29 -15.28
C THR A 650 -28.07 -9.29 -13.84
N PRO A 651 -27.83 -8.24 -13.05
CA PRO A 651 -28.38 -8.15 -11.69
C PRO A 651 -29.92 -8.25 -11.63
N GLU A 652 -30.60 -7.94 -12.73
CA GLU A 652 -32.06 -7.99 -12.90
C GLU A 652 -32.56 -9.38 -13.36
N SER A 653 -31.66 -10.32 -13.64
CA SER A 653 -32.04 -11.69 -13.99
C SER A 653 -32.68 -12.40 -12.79
N ILE A 654 -33.69 -13.22 -13.05
CA ILE A 654 -34.37 -14.06 -12.06
C ILE A 654 -33.81 -15.49 -12.20
N PRO A 655 -33.02 -15.99 -11.23
CA PRO A 655 -32.51 -17.36 -11.29
C PRO A 655 -33.61 -18.38 -10.98
N ALA A 656 -33.52 -19.57 -11.58
CA ALA A 656 -34.52 -20.62 -11.36
C ALA A 656 -34.54 -21.08 -9.89
N ALA A 657 -35.68 -21.58 -9.43
CA ALA A 657 -35.81 -22.09 -8.07
C ALA A 657 -34.76 -23.18 -7.78
N GLY A 658 -33.94 -22.96 -6.76
CA GLY A 658 -32.87 -23.86 -6.34
C GLY A 658 -31.52 -23.66 -7.05
N GLU A 659 -31.47 -22.87 -8.12
CA GLU A 659 -30.24 -22.52 -8.83
C GLU A 659 -29.30 -21.70 -7.94
N THR A 660 -28.01 -21.99 -7.93
CA THR A 660 -27.00 -21.14 -7.26
C THR A 660 -26.29 -20.29 -8.30
N VAL A 661 -26.37 -18.97 -8.16
CA VAL A 661 -25.65 -18.02 -9.00
C VAL A 661 -24.46 -17.49 -8.22
N TYR A 662 -23.26 -17.64 -8.80
CA TYR A 662 -22.03 -17.12 -8.22
C TYR A 662 -21.75 -15.71 -8.74
N LEU A 663 -21.36 -14.80 -7.85
CA LEU A 663 -21.04 -13.40 -8.11
C LEU A 663 -19.52 -13.14 -8.05
N ALA A 664 -18.74 -14.12 -7.59
CA ALA A 664 -17.29 -14.08 -7.57
C ALA A 664 -16.72 -15.50 -7.59
N GLN A 665 -15.43 -15.63 -7.90
CA GLN A 665 -14.73 -16.92 -7.93
C GLN A 665 -13.95 -17.23 -6.63
N THR A 666 -13.81 -16.25 -5.73
CA THR A 666 -13.00 -16.41 -4.51
C THR A 666 -13.81 -16.95 -3.33
N SER A 667 -13.24 -17.91 -2.60
CA SER A 667 -13.83 -18.57 -1.42
C SER A 667 -13.56 -17.88 -0.08
N ASN A 668 -13.05 -16.66 -0.08
CA ASN A 668 -12.69 -15.94 1.14
C ASN A 668 -13.88 -15.24 1.79
N LEU A 669 -14.07 -15.41 3.12
CA LEU A 669 -15.16 -14.76 3.88
C LEU A 669 -15.18 -13.23 3.69
N HIS A 670 -14.02 -12.58 3.71
CA HIS A 670 -13.90 -11.14 3.55
C HIS A 670 -14.22 -10.64 2.13
N ARG A 671 -14.42 -11.56 1.19
CA ARG A 671 -14.89 -11.33 -0.19
C ARG A 671 -16.33 -11.79 -0.39
N GLY A 672 -17.09 -11.99 0.70
CA GLY A 672 -18.51 -12.35 0.64
C GLY A 672 -18.79 -13.84 0.45
N ALA A 673 -17.77 -14.71 0.59
CA ALA A 673 -17.99 -16.15 0.60
C ALA A 673 -18.79 -16.58 1.84
N ASP A 674 -19.52 -17.68 1.71
CA ASP A 674 -20.24 -18.33 2.80
C ASP A 674 -19.35 -19.41 3.41
N MET A 675 -19.11 -19.33 4.73
CA MET A 675 -18.34 -20.37 5.41
C MET A 675 -19.23 -21.58 5.66
N VAL A 676 -18.81 -22.76 5.20
CA VAL A 676 -19.57 -24.00 5.35
C VAL A 676 -18.78 -24.97 6.21
N ASP A 677 -19.37 -25.42 7.31
CA ASP A 677 -18.77 -26.49 8.11
C ASP A 677 -18.78 -27.81 7.33
N ARG A 678 -17.64 -28.49 7.35
CA ARG A 678 -17.38 -29.75 6.63
C ARG A 678 -16.69 -30.79 7.52
N THR A 679 -16.72 -30.57 8.82
CA THR A 679 -15.98 -31.39 9.79
C THR A 679 -16.38 -32.86 9.76
N ASP A 680 -17.65 -33.16 9.51
CA ASP A 680 -18.19 -34.53 9.49
C ASP A 680 -18.37 -35.09 8.06
N ASP A 681 -18.37 -34.21 7.05
CA ASP A 681 -18.61 -34.57 5.64
C ASP A 681 -17.33 -34.97 4.90
N VAL A 682 -16.17 -34.46 5.33
CA VAL A 682 -14.87 -34.74 4.72
C VAL A 682 -14.39 -36.12 5.15
N HIS A 683 -13.88 -36.90 4.18
CA HIS A 683 -13.40 -38.26 4.42
C HIS A 683 -12.36 -38.30 5.57
N PRO A 684 -12.47 -39.22 6.54
CA PRO A 684 -11.64 -39.19 7.75
C PRO A 684 -10.13 -39.18 7.52
N SER A 685 -9.64 -39.79 6.44
CA SER A 685 -8.22 -39.80 6.08
C SER A 685 -7.59 -38.41 5.96
N TYR A 686 -8.36 -37.36 5.64
CA TYR A 686 -7.82 -35.99 5.59
C TYR A 686 -7.48 -35.46 6.98
N LYS A 687 -8.22 -35.86 8.02
CA LYS A 687 -7.91 -35.48 9.41
C LYS A 687 -6.56 -36.04 9.81
N ASP A 688 -6.31 -37.30 9.49
CA ASP A 688 -5.04 -37.98 9.78
C ASP A 688 -3.88 -37.40 8.95
N GLU A 689 -4.10 -37.15 7.66
CA GLU A 689 -3.09 -36.56 6.77
C GLU A 689 -2.64 -35.18 7.25
N VAL A 690 -3.61 -34.29 7.52
CA VAL A 690 -3.33 -32.93 7.98
C VAL A 690 -2.73 -32.93 9.39
N ALA A 691 -3.24 -33.77 10.31
CA ALA A 691 -2.67 -33.92 11.64
C ALA A 691 -1.19 -34.34 11.61
N ARG A 692 -0.84 -35.32 10.76
CA ARG A 692 0.55 -35.73 10.56
C ARG A 692 1.41 -34.62 9.95
N ALA A 693 0.89 -33.89 8.98
CA ALA A 693 1.61 -32.78 8.34
C ALA A 693 1.92 -31.65 9.33
N VAL A 694 0.91 -31.22 10.10
CA VAL A 694 1.05 -30.20 11.15
C VAL A 694 2.02 -30.65 12.22
N SER A 695 1.89 -31.89 12.72
CA SER A 695 2.78 -32.47 13.74
C SER A 695 4.22 -32.64 13.26
N SER A 696 4.47 -32.62 11.95
CA SER A 696 5.83 -32.65 11.41
C SER A 696 6.57 -31.31 11.59
N ILE A 697 5.86 -30.21 11.87
CA ILE A 697 6.46 -28.91 12.14
C ILE A 697 6.67 -28.76 13.65
N PRO A 698 7.93 -28.75 14.14
CA PRO A 698 8.19 -28.71 15.58
C PRO A 698 7.69 -27.42 16.23
N GLY A 699 7.03 -27.55 17.39
CA GLY A 699 6.49 -26.41 18.15
C GLY A 699 5.22 -25.81 17.52
N MET A 700 4.44 -26.60 16.76
CA MET A 700 3.15 -26.18 16.22
C MET A 700 2.03 -26.67 17.14
N HIS A 701 1.44 -25.75 17.90
CA HIS A 701 0.39 -26.00 18.87
C HIS A 701 -0.99 -25.75 18.27
N ILE A 702 -1.15 -24.63 17.56
CA ILE A 702 -2.41 -24.21 16.95
C ILE A 702 -2.15 -23.83 15.49
N CYS A 703 -2.86 -24.49 14.59
CA CYS A 703 -2.66 -24.29 13.16
C CYS A 703 -3.98 -24.24 12.39
N GLY A 704 -4.11 -23.28 11.49
CA GLY A 704 -5.07 -23.31 10.39
C GLY A 704 -4.37 -23.81 9.14
N ALA A 705 -4.66 -25.05 8.73
CA ALA A 705 -4.09 -25.65 7.52
C ALA A 705 -5.05 -25.46 6.34
N ASP A 706 -4.55 -24.89 5.25
CA ASP A 706 -5.28 -24.80 3.98
C ASP A 706 -4.88 -25.94 3.06
N VAL A 707 -5.87 -26.67 2.59
CA VAL A 707 -5.71 -27.84 1.73
C VAL A 707 -6.62 -27.67 0.54
N ILE A 708 -6.08 -27.80 -0.68
CA ILE A 708 -6.89 -27.94 -1.88
C ILE A 708 -7.29 -29.41 -2.00
N ILE A 709 -8.58 -29.68 -2.14
CA ILE A 709 -9.12 -31.03 -2.28
C ILE A 709 -10.05 -31.09 -3.49
N GLN A 710 -9.78 -32.03 -4.40
CA GLN A 710 -10.57 -32.22 -5.62
C GLN A 710 -11.90 -32.93 -5.31
N ASP A 711 -11.87 -34.05 -4.58
CA ASP A 711 -13.07 -34.67 -4.02
C ASP A 711 -12.85 -35.03 -2.53
N HIS A 712 -13.55 -34.31 -1.66
CA HIS A 712 -13.46 -34.47 -0.21
C HIS A 712 -14.11 -35.75 0.31
N ARG A 713 -14.90 -36.45 -0.50
CA ARG A 713 -15.65 -37.65 -0.08
C ARG A 713 -14.84 -38.94 -0.25
N VAL A 714 -13.76 -38.88 -1.03
CA VAL A 714 -12.85 -40.02 -1.25
C VAL A 714 -11.54 -39.83 -0.47
N PRO A 715 -10.76 -40.89 -0.23
CA PRO A 715 -9.56 -40.81 0.61
C PRO A 715 -8.50 -39.80 0.14
N ALA A 716 -7.65 -39.42 1.09
CA ALA A 716 -6.51 -38.51 0.89
C ALA A 716 -5.37 -39.25 0.18
N GLU A 717 -5.50 -39.40 -1.13
CA GLU A 717 -4.51 -40.05 -1.99
C GLU A 717 -3.70 -39.03 -2.81
N PRO A 718 -2.48 -39.37 -3.27
CA PRO A 718 -1.72 -38.51 -4.18
C PRO A 718 -2.53 -38.10 -5.41
N GLY A 719 -2.55 -36.81 -5.72
CA GLY A 719 -3.29 -36.25 -6.85
C GLY A 719 -4.72 -35.81 -6.53
N ASN A 720 -5.30 -36.22 -5.40
CA ASN A 720 -6.63 -35.75 -4.97
C ASN A 720 -6.57 -34.51 -4.07
N HIS A 721 -5.40 -34.21 -3.47
CA HIS A 721 -5.24 -33.08 -2.56
C HIS A 721 -3.82 -32.51 -2.55
N GLY A 722 -3.66 -31.32 -1.97
CA GLY A 722 -2.35 -30.80 -1.57
C GLY A 722 -2.46 -29.71 -0.50
N ILE A 723 -1.51 -29.73 0.43
CA ILE A 723 -1.40 -28.77 1.53
C ILE A 723 -0.71 -27.51 1.00
N ILE A 724 -1.41 -26.37 1.03
CA ILE A 724 -0.93 -25.13 0.39
C ILE A 724 -0.40 -24.10 1.39
N GLU A 725 -0.88 -24.11 2.64
CA GLU A 725 -0.47 -23.17 3.68
C GLU A 725 -0.75 -23.72 5.08
N LEU A 726 0.12 -23.40 6.04
CA LEU A 726 -0.11 -23.61 7.48
C LEU A 726 -0.02 -22.25 8.18
N ASN A 727 -1.02 -21.91 9.01
CA ASN A 727 -1.14 -20.59 9.64
C ASN A 727 -1.20 -20.70 11.17
N THR A 728 -0.32 -20.01 11.89
CA THR A 728 -0.32 -19.96 13.38
C THR A 728 -1.39 -19.02 13.96
N GLY A 729 -2.21 -18.40 13.11
CA GLY A 729 -3.36 -17.58 13.48
C GLY A 729 -4.59 -18.08 12.73
N PRO A 730 -5.23 -19.18 13.17
CA PRO A 730 -6.18 -19.93 12.35
C PRO A 730 -7.45 -19.14 12.01
N GLY A 731 -7.85 -18.21 12.88
CA GLY A 731 -9.13 -17.51 12.79
C GLY A 731 -10.32 -18.45 13.00
N VAL A 732 -10.84 -18.51 14.21
CA VAL A 732 -11.85 -19.53 14.60
C VAL A 732 -13.30 -19.14 14.31
N GLY A 733 -13.58 -17.86 14.06
CA GLY A 733 -14.96 -17.37 13.98
C GLY A 733 -15.75 -17.99 12.82
N GLY A 734 -15.10 -18.35 11.71
CA GLY A 734 -15.75 -19.08 10.61
C GLY A 734 -16.07 -20.54 10.91
N HIS A 735 -15.47 -21.13 11.96
CA HIS A 735 -15.83 -22.45 12.48
C HIS A 735 -16.93 -22.35 13.54
N HIS A 736 -16.93 -21.28 14.36
CA HIS A 736 -18.00 -21.01 15.35
C HIS A 736 -19.32 -20.65 14.69
N TYR A 737 -19.29 -19.77 13.68
CA TYR A 737 -20.48 -19.19 13.07
C TYR A 737 -20.52 -19.42 11.56
N PRO A 738 -20.55 -20.70 11.11
CA PRO A 738 -20.68 -20.98 9.70
C PRO A 738 -22.02 -20.44 9.17
N TRP A 739 -22.06 -20.16 7.86
CA TRP A 739 -23.30 -19.86 7.15
C TRP A 739 -24.21 -21.10 7.06
N SER A 740 -23.61 -22.28 6.88
CA SER A 740 -24.33 -23.56 6.88
C SER A 740 -23.45 -24.69 7.43
N GLY A 741 -24.10 -25.74 7.93
CA GLY A 741 -23.45 -26.84 8.67
C GLY A 741 -23.49 -26.59 10.19
N GLN A 742 -22.71 -27.36 10.95
CA GLN A 742 -22.76 -27.31 12.41
C GLN A 742 -21.74 -26.30 12.97
N PRO A 743 -22.16 -25.38 13.86
CA PRO A 743 -21.24 -24.60 14.70
C PRO A 743 -20.24 -25.49 15.45
N ARG A 744 -18.96 -25.13 15.45
CA ARG A 744 -17.90 -25.85 16.19
C ARG A 744 -17.31 -24.97 17.28
N ASP A 745 -17.17 -25.49 18.50
CA ASP A 745 -16.50 -24.79 19.61
C ASP A 745 -14.97 -24.79 19.46
N ALA A 746 -14.48 -24.26 18.33
CA ALA A 746 -13.06 -24.21 17.99
C ALA A 746 -12.20 -23.42 19.01
N ALA A 747 -12.71 -22.31 19.53
CA ALA A 747 -12.06 -21.58 20.61
C ALA A 747 -12.01 -22.40 21.91
N GLY A 748 -13.05 -23.19 22.18
CA GLY A 748 -13.06 -24.12 23.29
C GLY A 748 -11.99 -25.20 23.20
N ASP A 749 -11.87 -25.86 22.04
CA ASP A 749 -10.82 -26.85 21.80
C ASP A 749 -9.42 -26.28 22.09
N ILE A 750 -9.20 -25.01 21.71
CA ILE A 750 -7.97 -24.28 22.00
C ILE A 750 -7.77 -24.13 23.51
N VAL A 751 -8.79 -23.66 24.26
CA VAL A 751 -8.66 -23.49 25.72
C VAL A 751 -8.45 -24.83 26.42
N ASP A 752 -9.17 -25.88 26.00
CA ASP A 752 -9.01 -27.24 26.52
C ASP A 752 -7.59 -27.75 26.31
N TYR A 753 -7.01 -27.48 25.14
CA TYR A 753 -5.61 -27.82 24.90
C TYR A 753 -4.65 -27.00 25.78
N LEU A 754 -4.85 -25.69 25.94
CA LEU A 754 -4.02 -24.87 26.82
C LEU A 754 -4.06 -25.36 28.27
N LEU A 755 -5.20 -25.91 28.74
CA LEU A 755 -5.34 -26.54 30.05
C LEU A 755 -4.49 -27.81 30.21
N THR A 756 -4.04 -28.44 29.12
CA THR A 756 -3.13 -29.60 29.17
C THR A 756 -1.65 -29.22 29.21
N LEU A 757 -1.30 -28.00 28.80
CA LEU A 757 0.10 -27.57 28.66
C LEU A 757 0.74 -27.26 30.00
N LYS A 758 2.03 -27.60 30.10
CA LYS A 758 2.94 -27.21 31.19
C LYS A 758 4.00 -26.25 30.66
N PRO A 759 4.65 -25.44 31.52
CA PRO A 759 5.67 -24.48 31.07
C PRO A 759 6.76 -25.10 30.19
N ALA A 760 7.22 -26.32 30.53
CA ALA A 760 8.25 -27.05 29.79
C ALA A 760 7.83 -27.48 28.37
N ASP A 761 6.54 -27.47 28.04
CA ASP A 761 6.03 -27.83 26.72
C ASP A 761 6.13 -26.68 25.72
N LEU A 762 6.25 -25.42 26.20
CA LEU A 762 6.34 -24.21 25.39
C LEU A 762 7.78 -23.78 25.06
N ASP A 763 8.77 -24.32 25.78
CA ASP A 763 10.20 -24.02 25.60
C ASP A 763 10.92 -24.97 24.62
N ARG A 764 10.20 -25.95 24.04
CA ARG A 764 10.69 -26.92 23.06
C ARG A 764 10.37 -26.50 21.63
#